data_AF-A0A3R7JZ90-F1
#
_entry.id   AF-A0A3R7JZ90-F1
#
_cell.length_a   1.000
_cell.length_b   1.000
_cell.length_c   1.000
_cell.angle_alpha   90.00
_cell.angle_beta   90.00
_cell.angle_gamma   90.00
#
_symmetry.space_group_name_H-M   'P 1'
#
loop_
_entity.id
_entity.type
_entity.pdbx_description
1 polymer ?
#
loop_
_entity_poly.entity_id
_entity_poly.type
_entity_poly.pdbx_seq_one_letter_code
_entity_poly.pdbx_strand_id
1 'polypeptide(L)'
;MKAVPPPSLAALREHIDSLPFDVLLRRIHSSSQRNPARSLEAHFIGVRFCQAHGKRQQQAEPSRTCGETLAPALLGTAESVVAASSSQLRELLSERLLQDVRQPRARLQLNLGDLSLILANAVRHKFSFQLTHATLRLLTDALNGAKGKDTASQQIEALSRVMEACCGELGGCALLTWDDLASLVAMVEQRWSLFTKSDSLCCLLIQFFTTIIAVELPAEAPAPGLFKADPILLKNRCLQLVRDLTDVLVGALNTGAPLAWSFTELQGMCAAVQRLSHYETARGSSRVSSSERVRFWKRAAVPGPAEIADSAPPAHKQMSRLVTTQVLSHSRLASDVQAMTLEQVAGVFSSVSSACGAEAILRFAVPVQKVLRRAVTADAASMRQVICIAEASLHVEGASLLFVEAIRSIRRFAFVLTSGAAWDLLSSVCVLLESAPLSLRAAVVECLGALQNSLEKSQRLPSSVAPEFASFRIAAVMLGALLVQRGVPTTPRMEDILHGVVEAAPLLHDSGERGASVLARCCFMLAYGRPPANAERRARALRMAVAEASQLLGEGVGGHSPRLTSAERSMLRNSFKQFHEIMARAGAERPPEAQRVEDQQPALASRQQLPPASPSNTEETAGGARSDNAQSKEEGTRARRDRCVGCESALIPATQAQDV
;
A
#
# COMPACT_ATOMS: atom_id res chain seq x y z
N MET A 1 15.23 -15.87 -30.45
CA MET A 1 15.75 -14.52 -30.78
C MET A 1 16.84 -14.16 -29.76
N LYS A 2 18.05 -13.80 -30.22
CA LYS A 2 19.14 -13.35 -29.34
C LYS A 2 18.71 -12.09 -28.58
N ALA A 3 18.97 -12.05 -27.27
CA ALA A 3 18.78 -10.87 -26.45
C ALA A 3 19.70 -9.75 -26.97
N VAL A 4 19.12 -8.67 -27.50
CA VAL A 4 19.88 -7.46 -27.78
C VAL A 4 20.25 -6.88 -26.42
N PRO A 5 21.54 -6.70 -26.09
CA PRO A 5 21.94 -6.12 -24.82
C PRO A 5 21.42 -4.67 -24.72
N PRO A 6 21.16 -4.17 -23.51
CA PRO A 6 20.82 -2.77 -23.32
C PRO A 6 21.95 -1.89 -23.88
N PRO A 7 21.64 -0.71 -24.45
CA PRO A 7 22.68 0.16 -24.99
C PRO A 7 23.68 0.51 -23.90
N SER A 8 24.97 0.54 -24.26
CA SER A 8 25.99 1.13 -23.41
C SER A 8 25.65 2.59 -23.13
N LEU A 9 26.11 3.14 -22.01
CA LEU A 9 25.87 4.55 -21.68
C LEU A 9 26.38 5.50 -22.79
N ALA A 10 27.49 5.16 -23.44
CA ALA A 10 28.03 5.92 -24.58
C ALA A 10 27.09 5.87 -25.81
N ALA A 11 26.57 4.69 -26.15
CA ALA A 11 25.63 4.53 -27.26
C ALA A 11 24.29 5.23 -26.97
N LEU A 12 23.82 5.20 -25.71
CA LEU A 12 22.61 5.93 -25.31
C LEU A 12 22.79 7.44 -25.41
N ARG A 13 23.96 7.97 -24.99
CA ARG A 13 24.29 9.39 -25.11
C ARG A 13 24.33 9.82 -26.57
N GLU A 14 25.04 9.09 -27.43
CA GLU A 14 25.11 9.36 -28.86
C GLU A 14 23.72 9.33 -29.51
N HIS A 15 22.88 8.35 -29.12
CA HIS A 15 21.49 8.30 -29.59
C HIS A 15 20.71 9.55 -29.19
N ILE A 16 20.73 9.95 -27.92
CA ILE A 16 20.02 11.14 -27.43
C ILE A 16 20.53 12.41 -28.12
N ASP A 17 21.85 12.56 -28.26
CA ASP A 17 22.48 13.73 -28.87
C ASP A 17 22.18 13.86 -30.37
N SER A 18 21.93 12.73 -31.05
CA SER A 18 21.56 12.69 -32.48
C SER A 18 20.11 13.08 -32.76
N LEU A 19 19.22 13.09 -31.75
CA LEU A 19 17.81 13.36 -31.95
C LEU A 19 17.54 14.86 -32.16
N PRO A 20 16.73 15.25 -33.16
CA PRO A 20 16.22 16.61 -33.26
C PRO A 20 15.42 16.99 -32.01
N PHE A 21 15.51 18.25 -31.58
CA PHE A 21 14.85 18.76 -30.38
C PHE A 21 13.34 18.42 -30.34
N ASP A 22 12.61 18.64 -31.44
CA ASP A 22 11.17 18.36 -31.50
C ASP A 22 10.85 16.87 -31.30
N VAL A 23 11.71 15.99 -31.81
CA VAL A 23 11.54 14.54 -31.68
C VAL A 23 11.83 14.11 -30.25
N LEU A 24 12.88 14.66 -29.64
CA LEU A 24 13.21 14.45 -28.24
C LEU A 24 12.04 14.86 -27.34
N LEU A 25 11.51 16.07 -27.54
CA LEU A 25 10.45 16.63 -26.75
C LEU A 25 9.13 15.85 -26.90
N ARG A 26 8.77 15.45 -28.13
CA ARG A 26 7.59 14.59 -28.39
C ARG A 26 7.71 13.24 -27.71
N ARG A 27 8.87 12.59 -27.75
CA ARG A 27 9.09 11.28 -27.10
C ARG A 27 8.96 11.36 -25.58
N ILE A 28 9.50 12.41 -24.97
CA ILE A 28 9.36 12.64 -23.53
C ILE A 28 7.89 12.89 -23.19
N HIS A 29 7.21 13.76 -23.95
CA HIS A 29 5.82 14.10 -23.68
C HIS A 29 4.84 12.94 -23.90
N SER A 30 5.07 12.08 -24.91
CA SER A 30 4.26 10.89 -25.14
C SER A 30 4.43 9.82 -24.06
N SER A 31 5.43 9.98 -23.20
CA SER A 31 5.72 9.01 -22.16
C SER A 31 4.71 9.06 -21.00
N SER A 32 4.50 7.91 -20.39
CA SER A 32 3.55 7.70 -19.31
C SER A 32 4.24 7.04 -18.12
N GLN A 33 4.01 7.59 -16.93
CA GLN A 33 4.43 6.94 -15.69
C GLN A 33 3.58 5.71 -15.34
N ARG A 34 2.34 5.65 -15.83
CA ARG A 34 1.39 4.57 -15.51
C ARG A 34 1.47 3.40 -16.48
N ASN A 35 1.82 3.66 -17.73
CA ASN A 35 1.94 2.63 -18.76
C ASN A 35 3.41 2.28 -18.99
N PRO A 36 3.90 1.12 -18.53
CA PRO A 36 5.31 0.73 -18.67
C PRO A 36 5.73 0.57 -20.14
N ALA A 37 4.80 0.23 -21.04
CA ALA A 37 5.09 0.12 -22.47
C ALA A 37 5.27 1.48 -23.16
N ARG A 38 4.82 2.56 -22.51
CA ARG A 38 5.04 3.95 -22.92
C ARG A 38 5.89 4.70 -21.89
N SER A 39 6.68 4.01 -21.08
CA SER A 39 7.54 4.72 -20.12
C SER A 39 8.65 5.49 -20.83
N LEU A 40 9.28 6.42 -20.11
CA LEU A 40 10.46 7.12 -20.61
C LEU A 40 11.55 6.12 -21.03
N GLU A 41 11.79 5.12 -20.19
CA GLU A 41 12.73 4.03 -20.46
C GLU A 41 12.32 3.22 -21.70
N ALA A 42 11.03 2.96 -21.90
CA ALA A 42 10.55 2.26 -23.09
C ALA A 42 10.85 3.04 -24.39
N HIS A 43 10.81 4.38 -24.35
CA HIS A 43 11.09 5.24 -25.51
C HIS A 43 12.58 5.36 -25.86
N PHE A 44 13.50 5.20 -24.90
CA PHE A 44 14.93 5.45 -25.11
C PHE A 44 15.83 4.22 -24.93
N ILE A 45 15.44 3.26 -24.10
CA ILE A 45 16.20 2.03 -23.79
C ILE A 45 15.49 0.80 -24.37
N GLY A 46 14.15 0.81 -24.39
CA GLY A 46 13.30 -0.26 -24.94
C GLY A 46 12.54 -1.04 -23.86
N VAL A 47 11.36 -1.54 -24.25
CA VAL A 47 10.32 -2.12 -23.35
C VAL A 47 10.83 -3.30 -22.49
N ARG A 48 11.87 -4.02 -22.94
CA ARG A 48 12.40 -5.20 -22.23
C ARG A 48 13.33 -4.87 -21.05
N PHE A 49 13.74 -3.61 -20.92
CA PHE A 49 14.63 -3.14 -19.85
C PHE A 49 13.91 -2.26 -18.81
N CYS A 50 12.60 -2.08 -18.96
CA CYS A 50 11.76 -1.44 -17.95
C CYS A 50 11.72 -2.31 -16.69
N GLN A 51 12.70 -2.15 -15.79
CA GLN A 51 12.49 -2.53 -14.39
C GLN A 51 11.46 -1.55 -13.83
N ALA A 52 10.22 -2.01 -13.73
CA ALA A 52 9.22 -1.30 -12.95
C ALA A 52 9.81 -1.00 -11.56
N HIS A 53 9.93 0.27 -11.20
CA HIS A 53 10.08 0.65 -9.81
C HIS A 53 8.79 0.28 -9.10
N GLY A 54 8.81 -0.94 -8.58
CA GLY A 54 7.65 -1.67 -8.09
C GLY A 54 7.87 -3.13 -8.44
N LYS A 55 8.31 -3.93 -7.48
CA LYS A 55 8.45 -5.39 -7.57
C LYS A 55 7.30 -6.00 -8.40
N ARG A 56 7.55 -6.37 -9.67
CA ARG A 56 6.88 -7.42 -10.48
C ARG A 56 6.92 -7.11 -11.98
N GLN A 57 7.49 -8.02 -12.76
CA GLN A 57 6.82 -8.84 -13.78
C GLN A 57 7.93 -9.54 -14.60
N GLN A 58 8.17 -10.82 -14.34
CA GLN A 58 8.81 -11.68 -15.33
C GLN A 58 7.72 -12.25 -16.24
N GLN A 59 7.92 -12.01 -17.53
CA GLN A 59 7.07 -12.39 -18.65
C GLN A 59 6.82 -13.90 -18.70
N ALA A 60 5.56 -14.25 -18.95
CA ALA A 60 5.19 -15.52 -19.55
C ALA A 60 5.70 -15.58 -20.99
N GLU A 61 6.30 -16.71 -21.36
CA GLU A 61 6.77 -17.05 -22.70
C GLU A 61 5.64 -16.98 -23.75
N PRO A 62 5.94 -16.61 -25.01
CA PRO A 62 5.20 -17.11 -26.15
C PRO A 62 6.00 -18.17 -26.91
N SER A 63 5.21 -19.06 -27.51
CA SER A 63 5.48 -20.36 -28.11
C SER A 63 6.47 -20.36 -29.28
N ARG A 64 7.19 -21.49 -29.39
CA ARG A 64 8.06 -21.91 -30.51
C ARG A 64 7.35 -21.93 -31.87
N THR A 65 8.09 -21.59 -32.92
CA THR A 65 8.01 -22.22 -34.26
C THR A 65 9.40 -22.25 -34.90
N CYS A 66 9.60 -23.30 -35.72
CA CYS A 66 10.86 -23.85 -36.24
C CYS A 66 11.65 -22.98 -37.22
N GLY A 67 12.94 -23.31 -37.39
CA GLY A 67 13.64 -23.14 -38.67
C GLY A 67 15.10 -22.66 -38.59
N GLU A 68 16.03 -23.61 -38.65
CA GLU A 68 17.32 -23.56 -39.35
C GLU A 68 18.53 -22.74 -38.80
N THR A 69 19.52 -23.56 -38.42
CA THR A 69 20.98 -23.48 -38.34
C THR A 69 21.69 -22.35 -39.10
N LEU A 70 22.67 -21.69 -38.44
CA LEU A 70 24.01 -21.36 -38.99
C LEU A 70 25.00 -20.87 -37.89
N ALA A 71 26.28 -20.98 -38.23
CA ALA A 71 27.50 -21.30 -37.44
C ALA A 71 28.03 -20.29 -36.38
N PRO A 72 28.97 -20.72 -35.49
CA PRO A 72 29.46 -19.92 -34.36
C PRO A 72 30.60 -19.00 -34.77
N ALA A 73 30.59 -17.75 -34.29
CA ALA A 73 31.73 -16.85 -34.40
C ALA A 73 32.05 -16.21 -33.05
N LEU A 74 33.21 -16.65 -32.54
CA LEU A 74 34.24 -15.94 -31.80
C LEU A 74 33.88 -15.31 -30.44
N LEU A 75 34.44 -15.95 -29.39
CA LEU A 75 34.73 -15.35 -28.10
C LEU A 75 35.55 -14.07 -28.29
N GLY A 76 34.89 -12.92 -28.24
CA GLY A 76 35.49 -11.64 -27.89
C GLY A 76 35.15 -11.35 -26.43
N THR A 77 36.19 -11.14 -25.63
CA THR A 77 36.15 -10.66 -24.24
C THR A 77 34.96 -9.74 -23.97
N ALA A 78 34.02 -10.21 -23.15
CA ALA A 78 32.94 -9.39 -22.64
C ALA A 78 33.52 -8.36 -21.67
N GLU A 79 33.92 -7.20 -22.20
CA GLU A 79 33.86 -5.98 -21.40
C GLU A 79 32.45 -5.92 -20.81
N SER A 80 32.37 -5.79 -19.50
CA SER A 80 31.13 -5.58 -18.77
C SER A 80 30.50 -4.27 -19.25
N VAL A 81 29.75 -4.31 -20.34
CA VAL A 81 28.96 -3.18 -20.84
C VAL A 81 27.88 -2.92 -19.80
N VAL A 82 28.13 -1.93 -18.95
CA VAL A 82 27.20 -1.49 -17.92
C VAL A 82 25.94 -0.99 -18.62
N ALA A 83 24.85 -1.74 -18.43
CA ALA A 83 23.52 -1.38 -18.91
C ALA A 83 23.13 0.00 -18.35
N ALA A 84 22.71 0.93 -19.22
CA ALA A 84 22.29 2.25 -18.77
C ALA A 84 21.11 2.16 -17.78
N SER A 85 21.26 2.76 -16.60
CA SER A 85 20.21 2.79 -15.59
C SER A 85 19.16 3.87 -15.88
N SER A 86 17.97 3.74 -15.27
CA SER A 86 16.92 4.76 -15.36
C SER A 86 17.37 6.13 -14.82
N SER A 87 18.25 6.18 -13.81
CA SER A 87 18.82 7.45 -13.31
C SER A 87 19.77 8.08 -14.34
N GLN A 88 20.64 7.29 -14.97
CA GLN A 88 21.56 7.77 -16.00
C GLN A 88 20.80 8.29 -17.23
N LEU A 89 19.70 7.66 -17.63
CA LEU A 89 18.83 8.17 -18.68
C LEU A 89 18.27 9.57 -18.34
N ARG A 90 17.76 9.74 -17.11
CA ARG A 90 17.24 11.04 -16.66
C ARG A 90 18.33 12.10 -16.62
N GLU A 91 19.54 11.75 -16.19
CA GLU A 91 20.70 12.66 -16.19
C GLU A 91 21.07 13.12 -17.60
N LEU A 92 21.23 12.18 -18.55
CA LEU A 92 21.56 12.50 -19.95
C LEU A 92 20.49 13.39 -20.61
N LEU A 93 19.21 13.06 -20.43
CA LEU A 93 18.11 13.89 -20.93
C LEU A 93 18.10 15.27 -20.28
N SER A 94 18.44 15.35 -18.99
CA SER A 94 18.53 16.63 -18.27
C SER A 94 19.65 17.50 -18.82
N GLU A 95 20.83 16.93 -19.05
CA GLU A 95 21.97 17.64 -19.63
C GLU A 95 21.66 18.15 -21.03
N ARG A 96 21.10 17.28 -21.88
CA ARG A 96 20.74 17.62 -23.26
C ARG A 96 19.72 18.76 -23.31
N LEU A 97 18.61 18.64 -22.58
CA LEU A 97 17.59 19.69 -22.53
C LEU A 97 18.14 20.98 -21.92
N LEU A 98 19.01 20.90 -20.91
CA LEU A 98 19.60 22.08 -20.28
C LEU A 98 20.51 22.84 -21.25
N GLN A 99 21.25 22.13 -22.09
CA GLN A 99 22.03 22.75 -23.18
C GLN A 99 21.12 23.47 -24.16
N ASP A 100 20.04 22.82 -24.61
CA ASP A 100 19.09 23.41 -25.55
C ASP A 100 18.37 24.65 -24.95
N VAL A 101 18.03 24.61 -23.65
CA VAL A 101 17.41 25.72 -22.91
C VAL A 101 18.38 26.90 -22.68
N ARG A 102 19.67 26.63 -22.46
CA ARG A 102 20.70 27.66 -22.22
C ARG A 102 21.26 28.27 -23.51
N GLN A 103 20.98 27.69 -24.67
CA GLN A 103 21.53 28.21 -25.92
C GLN A 103 21.05 29.66 -26.17
N PRO A 104 21.96 30.57 -26.56
CA PRO A 104 21.57 31.92 -26.94
C PRO A 104 20.61 31.88 -28.15
N ARG A 105 19.65 32.81 -28.16
CA ARG A 105 18.43 32.95 -29.01
C ARG A 105 18.57 32.75 -30.55
N ALA A 106 19.72 32.35 -31.06
CA ALA A 106 20.04 32.23 -32.49
C ALA A 106 19.77 30.84 -33.11
N ARG A 107 19.62 29.75 -32.33
CA ARG A 107 19.41 28.38 -32.89
C ARG A 107 18.03 27.76 -32.62
N LEU A 108 17.45 27.99 -31.44
CA LEU A 108 16.11 27.52 -31.07
C LEU A 108 15.37 28.67 -30.37
N GLN A 109 14.31 29.20 -31.00
CA GLN A 109 13.42 30.16 -30.37
C GLN A 109 12.35 29.40 -29.58
N LEU A 110 12.65 29.11 -28.31
CA LEU A 110 11.69 28.45 -27.42
C LEU A 110 10.52 29.38 -27.13
N ASN A 111 9.31 28.97 -27.51
CA ASN A 111 8.09 29.71 -27.20
C ASN A 111 7.55 29.32 -25.81
N LEU A 112 6.47 29.98 -25.37
CA LEU A 112 5.83 29.71 -24.09
C LEU A 112 5.33 28.24 -23.97
N GLY A 113 4.85 27.67 -25.07
CA GLY A 113 4.42 26.29 -25.16
C GLY A 113 5.56 25.29 -24.94
N ASP A 114 6.71 25.52 -25.58
CA ASP A 114 7.89 24.67 -25.45
C ASP A 114 8.43 24.73 -24.01
N LEU A 115 8.57 25.93 -23.44
CA LEU A 115 9.07 26.14 -22.08
C LEU A 115 8.18 25.47 -21.03
N SER A 116 6.85 25.60 -21.16
CA SER A 116 5.91 24.97 -20.23
C SER A 116 5.92 23.45 -20.36
N LEU A 117 6.12 22.91 -21.57
CA LEU A 117 6.17 21.46 -21.80
C LEU A 117 7.49 20.85 -21.32
N ILE A 118 8.63 21.54 -21.50
CA ILE A 118 9.92 21.15 -20.91
C ILE A 118 9.79 21.14 -19.38
N LEU A 119 9.27 22.22 -18.78
CA LEU A 119 9.14 22.34 -17.33
C LEU A 119 8.21 21.28 -16.74
N ALA A 120 7.03 21.08 -17.34
CA ALA A 120 6.07 20.07 -16.90
C ALA A 120 6.68 18.67 -16.95
N ASN A 121 7.40 18.33 -18.01
CA ASN A 121 8.07 17.03 -18.12
C ASN A 121 9.26 16.91 -17.16
N ALA A 122 10.00 18.00 -16.89
CA ALA A 122 11.08 18.01 -15.92
C ALA A 122 10.59 17.69 -14.51
N VAL A 123 9.46 18.30 -14.11
CA VAL A 123 8.80 17.99 -12.83
C VAL A 123 8.27 16.56 -12.83
N ARG A 124 7.52 16.17 -13.87
CA ARG A 124 6.92 14.83 -13.98
C ARG A 124 7.94 13.70 -13.93
N HIS A 125 9.00 13.78 -14.72
CA HIS A 125 9.99 12.70 -14.84
C HIS A 125 11.16 12.81 -13.87
N LYS A 126 11.13 13.81 -12.98
CA LYS A 126 12.19 14.09 -12.00
C LYS A 126 13.56 14.28 -12.66
N PHE A 127 13.61 15.17 -13.65
CA PHE A 127 14.87 15.62 -14.27
C PHE A 127 15.69 16.50 -13.32
N SER A 128 16.85 16.99 -13.74
CA SER A 128 17.76 17.71 -12.83
C SER A 128 17.17 19.03 -12.31
N PHE A 129 17.52 19.38 -11.07
CA PHE A 129 17.20 20.68 -10.45
C PHE A 129 17.59 21.86 -11.34
N GLN A 130 18.78 21.79 -11.98
CA GLN A 130 19.29 22.86 -12.82
C GLN A 130 18.41 23.09 -14.06
N LEU A 131 17.90 22.02 -14.68
CA LEU A 131 16.97 22.13 -15.82
C LEU A 131 15.66 22.78 -15.37
N THR A 132 15.08 22.29 -14.28
CA THR A 132 13.82 22.81 -13.74
C THR A 132 13.95 24.30 -13.42
N HIS A 133 14.98 24.68 -12.67
CA HIS A 133 15.23 26.06 -12.27
C HIS A 133 15.48 26.98 -13.49
N ALA A 134 16.33 26.58 -14.44
CA ALA A 134 16.64 27.40 -15.60
C ALA A 134 15.39 27.61 -16.49
N THR A 135 14.62 26.55 -16.70
CA THR A 135 13.39 26.60 -17.51
C THR A 135 12.32 27.44 -16.84
N LEU A 136 12.17 27.36 -15.50
CA LEU A 136 11.21 28.17 -14.76
C LEU A 136 11.52 29.68 -14.87
N ARG A 137 12.79 30.08 -14.81
CA ARG A 137 13.18 31.50 -15.01
C ARG A 137 12.78 31.97 -16.41
N LEU A 138 13.10 31.22 -17.44
CA LEU A 138 12.75 31.56 -18.83
C LEU A 138 11.24 31.57 -19.07
N LEU A 139 10.50 30.63 -18.46
CA LEU A 139 9.04 30.61 -18.51
C LEU A 139 8.46 31.88 -17.87
N THR A 140 9.01 32.30 -16.72
CA THR A 140 8.59 33.52 -16.02
C THR A 140 8.80 34.75 -16.90
N ASP A 141 9.97 34.86 -17.52
CA ASP A 141 10.29 35.95 -18.45
C ASP A 141 9.34 35.95 -19.67
N ALA A 142 9.07 34.78 -20.25
CA ALA A 142 8.16 34.63 -21.37
C ALA A 142 6.71 34.99 -21.01
N LEU A 143 6.24 34.58 -19.83
CA LEU A 143 4.90 34.91 -19.32
C LEU A 143 4.73 36.40 -19.07
N ASN A 144 5.79 37.09 -18.62
CA ASN A 144 5.76 38.54 -18.39
C ASN A 144 5.93 39.35 -19.69
N GLY A 145 6.58 38.76 -20.71
CA GLY A 145 6.77 39.38 -22.03
C GLY A 145 5.61 39.15 -23.01
N ALA A 146 4.72 38.18 -22.76
CA ALA A 146 3.62 37.83 -23.66
C ALA A 146 2.61 38.98 -23.82
N LYS A 147 2.46 39.51 -25.04
CA LYS A 147 1.49 40.56 -25.41
C LYS A 147 0.73 40.14 -26.68
N GLY A 148 -0.60 40.34 -26.74
CA GLY A 148 -1.42 39.96 -27.90
C GLY A 148 -2.81 39.41 -27.53
N LYS A 149 -3.66 39.23 -28.55
CA LYS A 149 -5.09 38.90 -28.39
C LYS A 149 -5.34 37.46 -27.89
N ASP A 150 -4.46 36.51 -28.24
CA ASP A 150 -4.56 35.09 -27.85
C ASP A 150 -3.67 34.72 -26.64
N THR A 151 -3.09 35.71 -25.98
CA THR A 151 -2.14 35.51 -24.88
C THR A 151 -2.78 34.87 -23.66
N ALA A 152 -4.04 35.19 -23.35
CA ALA A 152 -4.74 34.63 -22.20
C ALA A 152 -4.86 33.09 -22.30
N SER A 153 -5.28 32.57 -23.45
CA SER A 153 -5.41 31.13 -23.68
C SER A 153 -4.06 30.42 -23.59
N GLN A 154 -3.02 30.98 -24.20
CA GLN A 154 -1.67 30.43 -24.14
C GLN A 154 -1.08 30.45 -22.73
N GLN A 155 -1.34 31.50 -21.95
CA GLN A 155 -0.92 31.59 -20.55
C GLN A 155 -1.65 30.59 -19.66
N ILE A 156 -2.97 30.44 -19.84
CA ILE A 156 -3.76 29.42 -19.13
C ILE A 156 -3.20 28.04 -19.44
N GLU A 157 -3.04 27.70 -20.72
CA GLU A 157 -2.59 26.37 -21.13
C GLU A 157 -1.17 26.06 -20.60
N ALA A 158 -0.24 27.02 -20.72
CA ALA A 158 1.13 26.87 -20.24
C ALA A 158 1.21 26.65 -18.73
N LEU A 159 0.51 27.48 -17.95
CA LEU A 159 0.50 27.35 -16.49
C LEU A 159 -0.28 26.12 -16.03
N SER A 160 -1.40 25.77 -16.67
CA SER A 160 -2.15 24.55 -16.37
C SER A 160 -1.30 23.31 -16.52
N ARG A 161 -0.53 23.18 -17.62
CA ARG A 161 0.39 22.04 -17.81
C ARG A 161 1.44 21.92 -16.69
N VAL A 162 2.00 23.05 -16.25
CA VAL A 162 2.98 23.07 -15.15
C VAL A 162 2.32 22.71 -13.81
N MET A 163 1.14 23.26 -13.53
CA MET A 163 0.38 22.94 -12.32
C MET A 163 -0.01 21.46 -12.25
N GLU A 164 -0.50 20.89 -13.36
CA GLU A 164 -0.82 19.46 -13.47
C GLU A 164 0.39 18.58 -13.18
N ALA A 165 1.57 18.95 -13.70
CA ALA A 165 2.80 18.24 -13.40
C ALA A 165 3.18 18.31 -11.92
N CYS A 166 3.00 19.48 -11.28
CA CYS A 166 3.21 19.65 -9.85
C CYS A 166 2.24 18.80 -9.01
N CYS A 167 0.99 18.63 -9.44
CA CYS A 167 -0.01 17.82 -8.72
C CYS A 167 0.35 16.32 -8.62
N GLY A 168 1.22 15.81 -9.51
CA GLY A 168 1.63 14.41 -9.63
C GLY A 168 2.67 13.91 -8.61
N GLU A 169 2.75 14.53 -7.43
CA GLU A 169 3.72 14.33 -6.33
C GLU A 169 5.08 15.05 -6.51
N LEU A 170 5.24 16.19 -5.83
CA LEU A 170 6.50 16.93 -5.67
C LEU A 170 7.50 16.28 -4.68
N GLY A 171 7.16 15.11 -4.11
CA GLY A 171 7.94 14.45 -3.07
C GLY A 171 9.13 13.61 -3.58
N GLY A 172 10.17 13.52 -2.76
CA GLY A 172 11.24 12.52 -2.88
C GLY A 172 12.48 12.90 -3.70
N CYS A 173 12.51 14.05 -4.38
CA CYS A 173 13.72 14.63 -4.99
C CYS A 173 13.57 16.17 -4.98
N ALA A 174 14.54 16.93 -4.47
CA ALA A 174 14.48 18.39 -4.38
C ALA A 174 14.63 19.05 -5.77
N LEU A 175 13.56 19.03 -6.56
CA LEU A 175 13.52 19.59 -7.93
C LEU A 175 13.21 21.08 -7.98
N LEU A 176 12.51 21.58 -6.95
CA LEU A 176 12.07 22.96 -6.81
C LEU A 176 12.43 23.45 -5.40
N THR A 177 12.82 24.71 -5.31
CA THR A 177 13.02 25.41 -4.03
C THR A 177 11.70 26.03 -3.54
N TRP A 178 11.69 26.50 -2.29
CA TRP A 178 10.57 27.31 -1.79
C TRP A 178 10.39 28.62 -2.59
N ASP A 179 11.47 29.20 -3.11
CA ASP A 179 11.43 30.41 -3.95
C ASP A 179 10.80 30.13 -5.32
N ASP A 180 11.09 28.97 -5.91
CA ASP A 180 10.49 28.54 -7.18
C ASP A 180 8.97 28.34 -7.02
N LEU A 181 8.54 27.69 -5.93
CA LEU A 181 7.12 27.51 -5.61
C LEU A 181 6.42 28.85 -5.34
N ALA A 182 7.06 29.75 -4.58
CA ALA A 182 6.51 31.08 -4.34
C ALA A 182 6.35 31.88 -5.65
N SER A 183 7.31 31.77 -6.56
CA SER A 183 7.26 32.40 -7.88
C SER A 183 6.11 31.84 -8.73
N LEU A 184 5.90 30.53 -8.74
CA LEU A 184 4.78 29.88 -9.41
C LEU A 184 3.42 30.36 -8.85
N VAL A 185 3.28 30.38 -7.53
CA VAL A 185 2.06 30.87 -6.86
C VAL A 185 1.81 32.34 -7.22
N ALA A 186 2.83 33.18 -7.20
CA ALA A 186 2.70 34.59 -7.59
C ALA A 186 2.28 34.77 -9.05
N MET A 187 2.84 33.98 -9.98
CA MET A 187 2.47 34.05 -11.41
C MET A 187 1.01 33.68 -11.66
N VAL A 188 0.52 32.68 -10.94
CA VAL A 188 -0.88 32.24 -10.98
C VAL A 188 -1.79 33.30 -10.35
N GLU A 189 -1.41 33.83 -9.18
CA GLU A 189 -2.17 34.86 -8.47
C GLU A 189 -2.30 36.16 -9.28
N GLN A 190 -1.23 36.60 -9.96
CA GLN A 190 -1.28 37.74 -10.87
C GLN A 190 -2.28 37.57 -12.02
N ARG A 191 -2.59 36.33 -12.37
CA ARG A 191 -3.48 35.94 -13.48
C ARG A 191 -4.77 35.30 -12.98
N TRP A 192 -5.14 35.55 -11.71
CA TRP A 192 -6.26 34.92 -11.02
C TRP A 192 -7.57 34.92 -11.83
N SER A 193 -7.93 36.06 -12.42
CA SER A 193 -9.16 36.24 -13.19
C SER A 193 -9.22 35.42 -14.48
N LEU A 194 -8.09 34.89 -14.97
CA LEU A 194 -8.07 33.98 -16.11
C LEU A 194 -8.52 32.57 -15.71
N PHE A 195 -8.21 32.15 -14.48
CA PHE A 195 -8.47 30.79 -14.00
C PHE A 195 -9.82 30.65 -13.30
N THR A 196 -10.33 31.69 -12.63
CA THR A 196 -11.60 31.61 -11.88
C THR A 196 -12.86 31.62 -12.73
N LYS A 197 -12.73 31.59 -14.06
CA LYS A 197 -13.85 31.56 -15.01
C LYS A 197 -14.37 30.16 -15.33
N SER A 198 -13.64 29.12 -14.97
CA SER A 198 -13.99 27.73 -15.26
C SER A 198 -13.82 26.86 -14.01
N ASP A 199 -14.82 26.01 -13.74
CA ASP A 199 -14.79 25.09 -12.61
C ASP A 199 -13.62 24.11 -12.67
N SER A 200 -13.27 23.64 -13.87
CA SER A 200 -12.11 22.75 -14.10
C SER A 200 -10.78 23.42 -13.72
N LEU A 201 -10.61 24.69 -14.06
CA LEU A 201 -9.42 25.48 -13.71
C LEU A 201 -9.39 25.80 -12.21
N CYS A 202 -10.53 26.09 -11.60
CA CYS A 202 -10.64 26.21 -10.14
C CYS A 202 -10.23 24.92 -9.43
N CYS A 203 -10.67 23.76 -9.93
CA CYS A 203 -10.29 22.45 -9.39
C CYS A 203 -8.78 22.21 -9.52
N LEU A 204 -8.18 22.54 -10.67
CA LEU A 204 -6.74 22.44 -10.88
C LEU A 204 -5.95 23.35 -9.92
N LEU A 205 -6.40 24.60 -9.73
CA LEU A 205 -5.79 25.53 -8.78
C LEU A 205 -5.83 25.00 -7.34
N ILE A 206 -6.98 24.49 -6.90
CA ILE A 206 -7.13 23.90 -5.58
C ILE A 206 -6.17 22.71 -5.41
N GLN A 207 -6.10 21.82 -6.40
CA GLN A 207 -5.17 20.69 -6.37
C GLN A 207 -3.71 21.16 -6.31
N PHE A 208 -3.35 22.19 -7.07
CA PHE A 208 -2.00 22.76 -7.08
C PHE A 208 -1.63 23.36 -5.72
N PHE A 209 -2.46 24.25 -5.18
CA PHE A 209 -2.19 24.89 -3.89
C PHE A 209 -2.16 23.90 -2.73
N THR A 210 -3.06 22.91 -2.72
CA THR A 210 -3.02 21.85 -1.69
C THR A 210 -1.81 20.94 -1.82
N THR A 211 -1.27 20.75 -3.03
CA THR A 211 0.00 20.05 -3.23
C THR A 211 1.18 20.84 -2.62
N ILE A 212 1.21 22.17 -2.80
CA ILE A 212 2.22 23.03 -2.16
C ILE A 212 2.08 23.02 -0.63
N ILE A 213 0.85 22.99 -0.11
CA ILE A 213 0.61 22.87 1.33
C ILE A 213 1.20 21.55 1.89
N ALA A 214 1.01 20.46 1.17
CA ALA A 214 1.46 19.13 1.57
C ALA A 214 2.95 18.85 1.30
N VAL A 215 3.64 19.65 0.47
CA VAL A 215 5.03 19.38 0.11
C VAL A 215 5.98 19.56 1.31
N GLU A 216 6.95 18.67 1.41
CA GLU A 216 8.07 18.74 2.34
C GLU A 216 9.35 18.91 1.51
N LEU A 217 9.90 20.13 1.52
CA LEU A 217 11.17 20.45 0.90
C LEU A 217 12.22 20.72 1.99
N PRO A 218 13.49 20.33 1.78
CA PRO A 218 14.55 20.60 2.75
C PRO A 218 14.64 22.10 3.04
N ALA A 219 14.78 22.45 4.32
CA ALA A 219 15.04 23.82 4.72
C ALA A 219 16.44 24.22 4.23
N GLU A 220 16.51 25.08 3.22
CA GLU A 220 17.80 25.57 2.75
C GLU A 220 18.44 26.48 3.79
N ALA A 221 19.74 26.28 4.07
CA ALA A 221 20.50 27.24 4.87
C ALA A 221 20.41 28.64 4.22
N PRO A 222 20.13 29.70 4.99
CA PRO A 222 20.03 31.05 4.43
C PRO A 222 21.39 31.46 3.87
N ALA A 223 21.46 31.66 2.55
CA ALA A 223 22.60 32.33 1.93
C ALA A 223 22.51 33.83 2.29
N PRO A 224 23.61 34.48 2.71
CA PRO A 224 23.56 35.88 3.11
C PRO A 224 23.13 36.77 1.93
N GLY A 225 22.07 37.56 2.11
CA GLY A 225 21.65 38.62 1.19
C GLY A 225 20.47 38.32 0.27
N LEU A 226 19.89 37.12 0.28
CA LEU A 226 18.69 36.78 -0.50
C LEU A 226 17.48 36.55 0.43
N PHE A 227 16.40 37.29 0.20
CA PHE A 227 15.11 37.03 0.86
C PHE A 227 14.56 35.69 0.36
N LYS A 228 14.64 34.66 1.19
CA LYS A 228 14.05 33.34 0.91
C LYS A 228 12.57 33.33 1.27
N ALA A 229 11.77 32.61 0.49
CA ALA A 229 10.37 32.37 0.76
C ALA A 229 10.23 31.57 2.05
N ASP A 230 9.51 32.14 3.03
CA ASP A 230 9.14 31.44 4.25
C ASP A 230 8.10 30.36 3.92
N PRO A 231 8.41 29.06 4.13
CA PRO A 231 7.50 27.96 3.85
C PRO A 231 6.16 28.10 4.58
N ILE A 232 6.16 28.58 5.82
CA ILE A 232 4.95 28.71 6.63
C ILE A 232 4.05 29.80 6.05
N LEU A 233 4.62 30.94 5.66
CA LEU A 233 3.87 32.03 5.03
C LEU A 233 3.31 31.62 3.66
N LEU A 234 4.11 30.92 2.84
CA LEU A 234 3.65 30.44 1.54
C LEU A 234 2.48 29.46 1.69
N LYS A 235 2.59 28.49 2.62
CA LYS A 235 1.50 27.54 2.90
C LYS A 235 0.24 28.25 3.43
N ASN A 236 0.39 29.27 4.27
CA ASN A 236 -0.72 30.10 4.73
C ASN A 236 -1.39 30.88 3.58
N ARG A 237 -0.60 31.43 2.64
CA ARG A 237 -1.15 32.11 1.47
C ARG A 237 -1.91 31.13 0.57
N CYS A 238 -1.33 29.95 0.30
CA CYS A 238 -2.00 28.90 -0.45
C CYS A 238 -3.31 28.47 0.22
N LEU A 239 -3.35 28.34 1.54
CA LEU A 239 -4.58 28.01 2.28
C LEU A 239 -5.67 29.07 2.10
N GLN A 240 -5.30 30.36 2.10
CA GLN A 240 -6.25 31.43 1.82
C GLN A 240 -6.78 31.36 0.38
N LEU A 241 -5.91 31.18 -0.61
CA LEU A 241 -6.31 31.06 -2.01
C LEU A 241 -7.24 29.86 -2.24
N VAL A 242 -7.01 28.75 -1.53
CA VAL A 242 -7.91 27.59 -1.56
C VAL A 242 -9.30 27.95 -1.01
N ARG A 243 -9.39 28.71 0.09
CA ARG A 243 -10.68 29.19 0.61
C ARG A 243 -11.40 30.06 -0.39
N ASP A 244 -10.71 31.04 -0.96
CA ASP A 244 -11.26 31.95 -1.96
C ASP A 244 -11.82 31.18 -3.17
N LEU A 245 -11.12 30.16 -3.66
CA LEU A 245 -11.61 29.28 -4.75
C LEU A 245 -12.78 28.40 -4.34
N THR A 246 -12.77 27.90 -3.11
CA THR A 246 -13.87 27.11 -2.57
C THR A 246 -15.15 27.94 -2.54
N ASP A 247 -15.04 29.20 -2.11
CA ASP A 247 -16.17 30.14 -2.06
C ASP A 247 -16.70 30.45 -3.47
N VAL A 248 -15.82 30.58 -4.48
CA VAL A 248 -16.24 30.71 -5.90
C VAL A 248 -17.06 29.50 -6.34
N LEU A 249 -16.58 28.28 -6.09
CA LEU A 249 -17.28 27.05 -6.48
C LEU A 249 -18.59 26.85 -5.72
N VAL A 250 -18.64 27.20 -4.44
CA VAL A 250 -19.87 27.21 -3.64
C VAL A 250 -20.86 28.24 -4.18
N GLY A 251 -20.39 29.43 -4.56
CA GLY A 251 -21.21 30.45 -5.22
C GLY A 251 -21.84 29.94 -6.51
N ALA A 252 -21.05 29.31 -7.38
CA ALA A 252 -21.54 28.71 -8.63
C ALA A 252 -22.61 27.64 -8.37
N LEU A 253 -22.40 26.77 -7.39
CA LEU A 253 -23.39 25.77 -6.97
C LEU A 253 -24.71 26.38 -6.50
N ASN A 254 -24.63 27.43 -5.67
CA ASN A 254 -25.83 28.11 -5.16
C ASN A 254 -26.63 28.80 -6.26
N THR A 255 -25.97 29.20 -7.35
CA THR A 255 -26.63 29.74 -8.55
C THR A 255 -27.24 28.66 -9.46
N GLY A 256 -27.15 27.39 -9.08
CA GLY A 256 -27.70 26.27 -9.85
C GLY A 256 -26.84 25.84 -11.04
N ALA A 257 -25.62 26.35 -11.17
CA ALA A 257 -24.68 25.93 -12.20
C ALA A 257 -24.12 24.53 -11.86
N PRO A 258 -24.31 23.51 -12.73
CA PRO A 258 -23.70 22.20 -12.50
C PRO A 258 -22.19 22.30 -12.71
N LEU A 259 -21.40 22.02 -11.67
CA LEU A 259 -19.92 22.00 -11.80
C LEU A 259 -19.41 20.87 -12.72
N ALA A 260 -20.26 19.89 -13.05
CA ALA A 260 -20.04 18.81 -14.02
C ALA A 260 -18.66 18.13 -13.94
N TRP A 261 -18.20 17.81 -12.72
CA TRP A 261 -16.87 17.20 -12.52
C TRP A 261 -16.77 15.81 -13.14
N SER A 262 -15.68 15.61 -13.88
CA SER A 262 -15.19 14.28 -14.24
C SER A 262 -14.75 13.51 -12.99
N PHE A 263 -14.70 12.18 -13.07
CA PHE A 263 -14.19 11.35 -11.97
C PHE A 263 -12.72 11.64 -11.63
N THR A 264 -11.93 12.06 -12.61
CA THR A 264 -10.55 12.51 -12.40
C THR A 264 -10.47 13.78 -11.57
N GLU A 265 -11.34 14.76 -11.85
CA GLU A 265 -11.45 15.97 -11.03
C GLU A 265 -11.95 15.63 -9.63
N LEU A 266 -12.97 14.77 -9.51
CA LEU A 266 -13.47 14.30 -8.22
C LEU A 266 -12.36 13.68 -7.36
N GLN A 267 -11.55 12.77 -7.93
CA GLN A 267 -10.42 12.17 -7.23
C GLN A 267 -9.37 13.21 -6.82
N GLY A 268 -9.04 14.15 -7.71
CA GLY A 268 -8.12 15.24 -7.41
C GLY A 268 -8.60 16.12 -6.25
N MET A 269 -9.90 16.43 -6.22
CA MET A 269 -10.53 17.19 -5.14
C MET A 269 -10.58 16.40 -3.82
N CYS A 270 -10.83 15.09 -3.85
CA CYS A 270 -10.70 14.23 -2.67
C CYS A 270 -9.27 14.23 -2.10
N ALA A 271 -8.25 14.13 -2.98
CA ALA A 271 -6.85 14.22 -2.56
C ALA A 271 -6.51 15.60 -1.96
N ALA A 272 -7.09 16.68 -2.50
CA ALA A 272 -6.96 18.02 -1.93
C ALA A 272 -7.53 18.11 -0.50
N VAL A 273 -8.70 17.50 -0.25
CA VAL A 273 -9.31 17.41 1.10
C VAL A 273 -8.38 16.67 2.08
N GLN A 274 -7.83 15.53 1.68
CA GLN A 274 -6.90 14.76 2.53
C GLN A 274 -5.66 15.58 2.90
N ARG A 275 -5.03 16.23 1.92
CA ARG A 275 -3.84 17.08 2.10
C ARG A 275 -4.11 18.24 3.07
N LEU A 276 -5.26 18.91 2.92
CA LEU A 276 -5.69 19.98 3.83
C LEU A 276 -5.95 19.45 5.23
N SER A 277 -6.65 18.32 5.36
CA SER A 277 -6.95 17.71 6.65
C SER A 277 -5.66 17.36 7.39
N HIS A 278 -4.69 16.75 6.71
CA HIS A 278 -3.40 16.41 7.30
C HIS A 278 -2.62 17.66 7.75
N TYR A 279 -2.57 18.70 6.90
CA TYR A 279 -1.88 19.95 7.25
C TYR A 279 -2.55 20.68 8.43
N GLU A 280 -3.87 20.83 8.41
CA GLU A 280 -4.61 21.54 9.46
C GLU A 280 -4.59 20.78 10.79
N THR A 281 -4.61 19.44 10.79
CA THR A 281 -4.46 18.61 12.00
C THR A 281 -3.05 18.68 12.58
N ALA A 282 -2.01 18.55 11.75
CA ALA A 282 -0.62 18.71 12.18
C ALA A 282 -0.37 20.10 12.77
N ARG A 283 -0.87 21.16 12.11
CA ARG A 283 -0.78 22.54 12.61
C ARG A 283 -1.53 22.74 13.94
N GLY A 284 -2.71 22.15 14.09
CA GLY A 284 -3.49 22.21 15.32
C GLY A 284 -2.75 21.60 16.52
N SER A 285 -1.97 20.54 16.29
CA SER A 285 -1.15 19.90 17.33
C SER A 285 0.11 20.68 17.72
N SER A 286 0.58 21.59 16.85
CA SER A 286 1.84 22.33 17.01
C SER A 286 1.68 23.74 17.62
N ARG A 287 0.48 24.14 18.07
CA ARG A 287 0.25 25.45 18.71
C ARG A 287 0.85 25.48 20.13
N VAL A 288 2.17 25.62 20.22
CA VAL A 288 2.87 26.32 21.31
C VAL A 288 3.39 27.65 20.73
N SER A 289 3.05 28.72 21.43
CA SER A 289 3.24 30.15 21.13
C SER A 289 4.38 30.57 20.20
N SER A 290 4.04 31.25 19.09
CA SER A 290 4.79 32.42 18.60
C SER A 290 3.91 33.26 17.67
N SER A 291 3.24 34.27 18.26
CA SER A 291 2.59 35.34 17.52
C SER A 291 3.62 36.43 17.25
N GLU A 292 4.38 36.31 16.17
CA GLU A 292 5.11 37.46 15.61
C GLU A 292 4.64 37.74 14.19
N ARG A 293 4.04 38.92 14.03
CA ARG A 293 3.56 39.47 12.77
C ARG A 293 4.77 39.94 11.97
N VAL A 294 5.02 39.34 10.82
CA VAL A 294 5.92 39.93 9.80
C VAL A 294 5.15 40.07 8.49
N ARG A 295 4.95 41.31 8.06
CA ARG A 295 4.29 41.68 6.79
C ARG A 295 5.32 41.60 5.66
N PHE A 296 5.06 40.80 4.62
CA PHE A 296 6.05 40.57 3.55
C PHE A 296 5.79 41.32 2.23
N TRP A 297 4.62 41.92 1.99
CA TRP A 297 4.33 42.55 0.70
C TRP A 297 3.86 44.00 0.83
N LYS A 298 4.64 44.93 0.27
CA LYS A 298 4.25 46.33 0.03
C LYS A 298 4.37 46.63 -1.47
N ARG A 299 3.31 46.38 -2.23
CA ARG A 299 3.00 47.05 -3.51
C ARG A 299 1.48 47.15 -3.68
N ALA A 300 1.04 48.38 -3.95
CA ALA A 300 -0.32 48.88 -4.23
C ALA A 300 -1.45 48.32 -3.35
N ALA A 301 -1.95 49.16 -2.45
CA ALA A 301 -3.07 48.87 -1.58
C ALA A 301 -4.32 48.45 -2.37
N VAL A 302 -4.62 47.16 -2.32
CA VAL A 302 -6.00 46.66 -2.40
C VAL A 302 -6.56 46.76 -0.98
N PRO A 303 -7.79 47.27 -0.76
CA PRO A 303 -8.36 47.36 0.58
C PRO A 303 -8.38 45.97 1.21
N GLY A 304 -7.65 45.79 2.31
CA GLY A 304 -7.50 44.48 2.95
C GLY A 304 -8.82 43.99 3.54
N PRO A 305 -9.12 42.69 3.47
CA PRO A 305 -10.13 42.11 4.34
C PRO A 305 -9.52 41.72 5.69
N ALA A 306 -10.43 41.75 6.66
CA ALA A 306 -10.34 41.56 8.08
C ALA A 306 -9.34 40.50 8.60
N GLU A 307 -8.96 40.72 9.86
CA GLU A 307 -8.49 39.75 10.84
C GLU A 307 -8.64 38.29 10.40
N ILE A 308 -7.54 37.53 10.47
CA ILE A 308 -7.58 36.07 10.47
C ILE A 308 -8.36 35.67 11.73
N ALA A 309 -9.68 35.66 11.61
CA ALA A 309 -10.57 35.21 12.66
C ALA A 309 -10.30 33.71 12.82
N ASP A 310 -9.72 33.37 13.98
CA ASP A 310 -9.55 32.02 14.51
C ASP A 310 -10.91 31.29 14.74
N SER A 311 -12.02 31.77 14.15
CA SER A 311 -13.38 31.21 14.17
C SER A 311 -13.84 30.63 12.83
N ALA A 312 -13.10 30.83 11.74
CA ALA A 312 -13.47 30.27 10.44
C ALA A 312 -13.36 28.73 10.47
N PRO A 313 -14.34 27.99 9.92
CA PRO A 313 -14.27 26.54 9.87
C PRO A 313 -13.03 26.08 9.09
N PRO A 314 -12.44 24.91 9.44
CA PRO A 314 -11.29 24.36 8.72
C PRO A 314 -11.57 24.25 7.21
N ALA A 315 -10.59 24.60 6.38
CA ALA A 315 -10.77 24.61 4.93
C ALA A 315 -11.09 23.21 4.39
N HIS A 316 -10.52 22.15 4.98
CA HIS A 316 -10.83 20.78 4.58
C HIS A 316 -12.31 20.43 4.79
N LYS A 317 -12.99 21.00 5.80
CA LYS A 317 -14.42 20.74 6.06
C LYS A 317 -15.30 21.43 5.04
N GLN A 318 -14.98 22.66 4.64
CA GLN A 318 -15.69 23.37 3.58
C GLN A 318 -15.54 22.63 2.24
N MET A 319 -14.32 22.22 1.90
CA MET A 319 -14.04 21.44 0.70
C MET A 319 -14.72 20.07 0.71
N SER A 320 -14.68 19.35 1.84
CA SER A 320 -15.36 18.06 1.99
C SER A 320 -16.86 18.18 1.76
N ARG A 321 -17.51 19.24 2.26
CA ARG A 321 -18.93 19.54 1.98
C ARG A 321 -19.17 19.79 0.50
N LEU A 322 -18.34 20.61 -0.14
CA LEU A 322 -18.43 20.89 -1.58
C LEU A 322 -18.38 19.59 -2.40
N VAL A 323 -17.38 18.74 -2.13
CA VAL A 323 -17.22 17.46 -2.82
C VAL A 323 -18.40 16.52 -2.54
N THR A 324 -18.88 16.48 -1.30
CA THR A 324 -20.05 15.68 -0.91
C THR A 324 -21.30 16.12 -1.69
N THR A 325 -21.58 17.43 -1.76
CA THR A 325 -22.70 17.99 -2.52
C THR A 325 -22.62 17.63 -4.01
N GLN A 326 -21.42 17.67 -4.60
CA GLN A 326 -21.21 17.26 -6.00
C GLN A 326 -21.51 15.78 -6.25
N VAL A 327 -21.07 14.89 -5.35
CA VAL A 327 -21.42 13.46 -5.45
C VAL A 327 -22.93 13.26 -5.35
N LEU A 328 -23.58 13.97 -4.42
CA LEU A 328 -25.02 13.86 -4.21
C LEU A 328 -25.82 14.36 -5.42
N SER A 329 -25.39 15.44 -6.07
CA SER A 329 -26.06 16.02 -7.25
C SER A 329 -25.77 15.29 -8.57
N HIS A 330 -24.81 14.36 -8.61
CA HIS A 330 -24.48 13.63 -9.84
C HIS A 330 -25.57 12.61 -10.21
N SER A 331 -26.39 12.97 -11.20
CA SER A 331 -27.57 12.20 -11.62
C SER A 331 -27.23 10.85 -12.25
N ARG A 332 -26.13 10.76 -13.00
CA ARG A 332 -25.66 9.56 -13.71
C ARG A 332 -24.62 8.73 -12.94
N LEU A 333 -24.34 9.08 -11.68
CA LEU A 333 -23.32 8.41 -10.88
C LEU A 333 -23.42 6.87 -10.91
N ALA A 334 -24.64 6.34 -10.78
CA ALA A 334 -24.87 4.90 -10.74
C ALA A 334 -24.56 4.21 -12.08
N SER A 335 -24.92 4.80 -13.21
CA SER A 335 -24.60 4.26 -14.54
C SER A 335 -23.11 4.37 -14.83
N ASP A 336 -22.51 5.50 -14.47
CA ASP A 336 -21.13 5.81 -14.83
C ASP A 336 -20.15 4.95 -14.02
N VAL A 337 -20.39 4.77 -12.71
CA VAL A 337 -19.62 3.83 -11.88
C VAL A 337 -19.79 2.39 -12.37
N GLN A 338 -20.98 2.02 -12.84
CA GLN A 338 -21.19 0.70 -13.44
C GLN A 338 -20.53 0.56 -14.82
N ALA A 339 -20.16 1.62 -15.52
CA ALA A 339 -19.41 1.52 -16.78
C ALA A 339 -17.90 1.35 -16.55
N MET A 340 -17.40 1.65 -15.35
CA MET A 340 -15.97 1.63 -15.03
C MET A 340 -15.40 0.22 -14.86
N THR A 341 -14.09 0.14 -15.11
CA THR A 341 -13.25 -1.01 -14.73
C THR A 341 -13.08 -1.11 -13.21
N LEU A 342 -12.71 -2.30 -12.71
CA LEU A 342 -12.49 -2.52 -11.27
C LEU A 342 -11.42 -1.57 -10.69
N GLU A 343 -10.35 -1.31 -11.44
CA GLU A 343 -9.28 -0.40 -11.04
C GLU A 343 -9.77 1.05 -10.90
N GLN A 344 -10.52 1.54 -11.88
CA GLN A 344 -11.10 2.89 -11.83
C GLN A 344 -12.06 3.03 -10.64
N VAL A 345 -12.93 2.03 -10.43
CA VAL A 345 -13.87 2.04 -9.30
C VAL A 345 -13.14 2.02 -7.97
N ALA A 346 -12.12 1.17 -7.80
CA ALA A 346 -11.35 1.11 -6.57
C ALA A 346 -10.67 2.45 -6.26
N GLY A 347 -10.05 3.08 -7.25
CA GLY A 347 -9.43 4.39 -7.09
C GLY A 347 -10.43 5.49 -6.72
N VAL A 348 -11.59 5.56 -7.39
CA VAL A 348 -12.61 6.58 -7.12
C VAL A 348 -13.22 6.35 -5.74
N PHE A 349 -13.61 5.11 -5.43
CA PHE A 349 -14.24 4.77 -4.16
C PHE A 349 -13.31 5.00 -2.98
N SER A 350 -12.03 4.62 -3.07
CA SER A 350 -11.04 4.90 -2.03
C SER A 350 -10.88 6.41 -1.79
N SER A 351 -10.87 7.20 -2.86
CA SER A 351 -10.75 8.66 -2.76
C SER A 351 -11.97 9.27 -2.07
N VAL A 352 -13.18 8.91 -2.51
CA VAL A 352 -14.44 9.40 -1.94
C VAL A 352 -14.59 8.98 -0.48
N SER A 353 -14.29 7.72 -0.15
CA SER A 353 -14.43 7.18 1.21
C SER A 353 -13.58 7.91 2.25
N SER A 354 -12.47 8.50 1.82
CA SER A 354 -11.55 9.22 2.69
C SER A 354 -11.83 10.72 2.85
N ALA A 355 -12.67 11.29 1.97
CA ALA A 355 -12.83 12.74 1.83
C ALA A 355 -14.28 13.23 1.98
N CYS A 356 -15.26 12.35 1.79
CA CYS A 356 -16.68 12.69 1.77
C CYS A 356 -17.43 12.18 3.02
N GLY A 357 -18.62 12.72 3.25
CA GLY A 357 -19.53 12.23 4.28
C GLY A 357 -20.19 10.88 3.92
N ALA A 358 -20.75 10.20 4.93
CA ALA A 358 -21.40 8.89 4.77
C ALA A 358 -22.51 8.88 3.69
N GLU A 359 -23.28 9.97 3.56
CA GLU A 359 -24.35 10.11 2.56
C GLU A 359 -23.86 9.97 1.11
N ALA A 360 -22.72 10.59 0.79
CA ALA A 360 -22.09 10.46 -0.52
C ALA A 360 -21.63 9.01 -0.76
N ILE A 361 -21.12 8.35 0.27
CA ILE A 361 -20.60 6.99 0.16
C ILE A 361 -21.73 5.97 -0.04
N LEU A 362 -22.90 6.21 0.58
CA LEU A 362 -24.11 5.41 0.34
C LEU A 362 -24.55 5.43 -1.14
N ARG A 363 -24.34 6.53 -1.86
CA ARG A 363 -24.63 6.61 -3.31
C ARG A 363 -23.69 5.72 -4.14
N PHE A 364 -22.47 5.47 -3.68
CA PHE A 364 -21.51 4.56 -4.31
C PHE A 364 -21.73 3.09 -3.90
N ALA A 365 -22.30 2.81 -2.73
CA ALA A 365 -22.38 1.47 -2.17
C ALA A 365 -23.02 0.45 -3.13
N VAL A 366 -24.21 0.75 -3.69
CA VAL A 366 -24.89 -0.18 -4.60
C VAL A 366 -24.18 -0.32 -5.96
N PRO A 367 -23.78 0.76 -6.66
CA PRO A 367 -23.02 0.65 -7.90
C PRO A 367 -21.72 -0.13 -7.75
N VAL A 368 -20.91 0.16 -6.73
CA VAL A 368 -19.63 -0.54 -6.48
C VAL A 368 -19.87 -2.01 -6.17
N GLN A 369 -20.93 -2.34 -5.41
CA GLN A 369 -21.29 -3.74 -5.14
C GLN A 369 -21.60 -4.51 -6.42
N LYS A 370 -22.33 -3.91 -7.36
CA LYS A 370 -22.62 -4.52 -8.67
C LYS A 370 -21.34 -4.77 -9.45
N VAL A 371 -20.38 -3.84 -9.41
CA VAL A 371 -19.07 -4.01 -10.04
C VAL A 371 -18.27 -5.14 -9.41
N LEU A 372 -18.26 -5.25 -8.08
CA LEU A 372 -17.61 -6.36 -7.38
C LEU A 372 -18.23 -7.71 -7.75
N ARG A 373 -19.57 -7.82 -7.79
CA ARG A 373 -20.28 -9.07 -8.11
C ARG A 373 -19.99 -9.60 -9.51
N ARG A 374 -19.79 -8.71 -10.48
CA ARG A 374 -19.46 -9.08 -11.88
C ARG A 374 -17.96 -9.26 -12.11
N ALA A 375 -17.11 -8.75 -11.21
CA ALA A 375 -15.68 -8.77 -11.40
C ALA A 375 -15.15 -10.21 -11.30
N VAL A 376 -14.50 -10.69 -12.37
CA VAL A 376 -13.77 -11.94 -12.34
C VAL A 376 -12.35 -11.64 -11.87
N THR A 377 -12.05 -11.97 -10.61
CA THR A 377 -10.70 -11.85 -10.06
C THR A 377 -9.85 -13.02 -10.53
N ALA A 378 -9.22 -12.88 -11.70
CA ALA A 378 -8.36 -13.91 -12.27
C ALA A 378 -6.88 -13.75 -11.84
N ASP A 379 -6.48 -12.56 -11.41
CA ASP A 379 -5.09 -12.25 -11.09
C ASP A 379 -4.92 -11.45 -9.78
N ALA A 380 -3.66 -11.36 -9.35
CA ALA A 380 -3.29 -10.63 -8.14
C ALA A 380 -3.50 -9.10 -8.26
N ALA A 381 -3.49 -8.53 -9.47
CA ALA A 381 -3.69 -7.09 -9.66
C ALA A 381 -5.15 -6.71 -9.39
N SER A 382 -6.08 -7.46 -9.97
CA SER A 382 -7.52 -7.36 -9.73
C SER A 382 -7.86 -7.59 -8.26
N MET A 383 -7.19 -8.56 -7.61
CA MET A 383 -7.39 -8.80 -6.18
C MET A 383 -6.92 -7.62 -5.31
N ARG A 384 -5.84 -6.92 -5.66
CA ARG A 384 -5.44 -5.70 -4.93
C ARG A 384 -6.53 -4.62 -5.00
N GLN A 385 -7.23 -4.51 -6.12
CA GLN A 385 -8.34 -3.55 -6.25
C GLN A 385 -9.53 -3.95 -5.35
N VAL A 386 -9.83 -5.24 -5.22
CA VAL A 386 -10.84 -5.73 -4.26
C VAL A 386 -10.43 -5.42 -2.82
N ILE A 387 -9.17 -5.64 -2.46
CA ILE A 387 -8.64 -5.31 -1.13
C ILE A 387 -8.75 -3.81 -0.87
N CYS A 388 -8.37 -2.96 -1.83
CA CYS A 388 -8.48 -1.51 -1.72
C CYS A 388 -9.93 -1.05 -1.46
N ILE A 389 -10.91 -1.61 -2.18
CA ILE A 389 -12.34 -1.33 -1.92
C ILE A 389 -12.73 -1.77 -0.51
N ALA A 390 -12.26 -2.93 -0.05
CA ALA A 390 -12.55 -3.42 1.28
C ALA A 390 -11.94 -2.54 2.37
N GLU A 391 -10.67 -2.13 2.24
CA GLU A 391 -9.99 -1.22 3.16
C GLU A 391 -10.76 0.11 3.26
N ALA A 392 -11.12 0.70 2.12
CA ALA A 392 -11.92 1.91 2.08
C ALA A 392 -13.30 1.74 2.76
N SER A 393 -13.89 0.54 2.67
CA SER A 393 -15.18 0.23 3.29
C SER A 393 -15.13 0.06 4.81
N LEU A 394 -13.96 -0.21 5.40
CA LEU A 394 -13.82 -0.41 6.85
C LEU A 394 -14.02 0.88 7.65
N HIS A 395 -13.76 2.03 7.05
CA HIS A 395 -13.71 3.31 7.74
C HIS A 395 -15.00 4.13 7.58
N VAL A 396 -16.02 3.53 6.95
CA VAL A 396 -17.22 4.25 6.53
C VAL A 396 -18.50 3.56 7.00
N GLU A 397 -19.34 4.33 7.68
CA GLU A 397 -20.71 3.94 8.01
C GLU A 397 -21.55 3.75 6.74
N GLY A 398 -22.17 2.57 6.59
CA GLY A 398 -23.00 2.22 5.42
C GLY A 398 -22.29 1.45 4.31
N ALA A 399 -20.97 1.27 4.36
CA ALA A 399 -20.20 0.49 3.38
C ALA A 399 -20.02 -0.99 3.77
N SER A 400 -20.64 -1.46 4.86
CA SER A 400 -20.48 -2.83 5.36
C SER A 400 -20.86 -3.89 4.31
N LEU A 401 -21.88 -3.64 3.49
CA LEU A 401 -22.29 -4.54 2.41
C LEU A 401 -21.22 -4.70 1.32
N LEU A 402 -20.43 -3.65 1.06
CA LEU A 402 -19.29 -3.71 0.15
C LEU A 402 -18.17 -4.56 0.71
N PHE A 403 -17.83 -4.35 1.98
CA PHE A 403 -16.82 -5.12 2.68
C PHE A 403 -17.16 -6.62 2.68
N VAL A 404 -18.43 -6.97 2.94
CA VAL A 404 -18.89 -8.37 2.87
C VAL A 404 -18.73 -8.94 1.45
N GLU A 405 -19.10 -8.18 0.41
CA GLU A 405 -18.94 -8.65 -0.97
C GLU A 405 -17.47 -8.81 -1.37
N ALA A 406 -16.60 -7.92 -0.89
CA ALA A 406 -15.16 -8.05 -1.07
C ALA A 406 -14.61 -9.30 -0.36
N ILE A 407 -15.02 -9.60 0.87
CA ILE A 407 -14.67 -10.85 1.57
C ILE A 407 -15.13 -12.07 0.75
N ARG A 408 -16.35 -12.06 0.20
CA ARG A 408 -16.83 -13.17 -0.66
C ARG A 408 -15.96 -13.33 -1.90
N SER A 409 -15.52 -12.22 -2.50
CA SER A 409 -14.64 -12.22 -3.67
C SER A 409 -13.25 -12.76 -3.34
N ILE A 410 -12.68 -12.36 -2.19
CA ILE A 410 -11.43 -12.90 -1.65
C ILE A 410 -11.56 -14.41 -1.40
N ARG A 411 -12.63 -14.85 -0.75
CA ARG A 411 -12.89 -16.28 -0.45
C ARG A 411 -12.95 -17.13 -1.71
N ARG A 412 -13.51 -16.60 -2.80
CA ARG A 412 -13.63 -17.31 -4.10
C ARG A 412 -12.33 -17.34 -4.89
N PHE A 413 -11.36 -16.50 -4.57
CA PHE A 413 -10.13 -16.39 -5.33
C PHE A 413 -9.22 -17.59 -5.10
N ALA A 414 -8.74 -18.18 -6.18
CA ALA A 414 -7.74 -19.23 -6.12
C ALA A 414 -6.35 -18.60 -5.93
N PHE A 415 -5.88 -18.54 -4.69
CA PHE A 415 -4.54 -18.02 -4.39
C PHE A 415 -3.46 -18.95 -4.95
N VAL A 416 -2.77 -18.50 -6.00
CA VAL A 416 -1.56 -19.15 -6.53
C VAL A 416 -0.34 -18.61 -5.78
N LEU A 417 0.03 -19.28 -4.69
CA LEU A 417 1.05 -18.84 -3.74
C LEU A 417 2.45 -19.35 -4.14
N THR A 418 3.02 -18.74 -5.19
CA THR A 418 4.33 -19.14 -5.75
C THR A 418 5.37 -18.02 -5.75
N SER A 419 4.99 -16.79 -5.41
CA SER A 419 5.88 -15.62 -5.49
C SER A 419 5.75 -14.74 -4.24
N GLY A 420 6.82 -13.99 -3.90
CA GLY A 420 6.85 -13.06 -2.76
C GLY A 420 5.64 -12.13 -2.73
N ALA A 421 5.25 -11.60 -3.88
CA ALA A 421 4.14 -10.68 -3.96
C ALA A 421 2.74 -11.35 -3.90
N ALA A 422 2.64 -12.69 -4.08
CA ALA A 422 1.42 -13.44 -3.78
C ALA A 422 1.30 -13.69 -2.26
N TRP A 423 2.44 -13.92 -1.60
CA TRP A 423 2.51 -13.96 -0.13
C TRP A 423 2.18 -12.59 0.49
N ASP A 424 2.73 -11.50 -0.03
CA ASP A 424 2.40 -10.15 0.43
C ASP A 424 0.90 -9.85 0.25
N LEU A 425 0.28 -10.35 -0.82
CA LEU A 425 -1.16 -10.22 -1.04
C LEU A 425 -1.96 -10.96 0.05
N LEU A 426 -1.54 -12.18 0.41
CA LEU A 426 -2.15 -12.93 1.51
C LEU A 426 -1.98 -12.18 2.84
N SER A 427 -0.80 -11.59 3.10
CA SER A 427 -0.60 -10.74 4.27
C SER A 427 -1.56 -9.54 4.30
N SER A 428 -1.76 -8.85 3.18
CA SER A 428 -2.74 -7.74 3.08
C SER A 428 -4.16 -8.21 3.38
N VAL A 429 -4.56 -9.37 2.88
CA VAL A 429 -5.87 -9.97 3.21
C VAL A 429 -5.98 -10.28 4.69
N CYS A 430 -4.93 -10.81 5.32
CA CYS A 430 -4.91 -11.05 6.76
C CYS A 430 -5.10 -9.74 7.56
N VAL A 431 -4.39 -8.65 7.21
CA VAL A 431 -4.58 -7.33 7.85
C VAL A 431 -6.04 -6.88 7.74
N LEU A 432 -6.63 -7.00 6.55
CA LEU A 432 -8.02 -6.63 6.29
C LEU A 432 -9.00 -7.42 7.18
N LEU A 433 -8.80 -8.73 7.33
CA LEU A 433 -9.65 -9.60 8.16
C LEU A 433 -9.42 -9.38 9.66
N GLU A 434 -8.22 -8.97 10.06
CA GLU A 434 -7.91 -8.55 11.44
C GLU A 434 -8.77 -7.33 11.82
N SER A 435 -8.84 -6.33 10.94
CA SER A 435 -9.61 -5.10 11.13
C SER A 435 -11.13 -5.25 10.92
N ALA A 436 -11.61 -6.43 10.54
CA ALA A 436 -13.03 -6.66 10.28
C ALA A 436 -13.90 -6.52 11.56
N PRO A 437 -15.06 -5.82 11.48
CA PRO A 437 -15.96 -5.66 12.61
C PRO A 437 -16.56 -7.00 13.07
N LEU A 438 -16.86 -7.10 14.36
CA LEU A 438 -17.36 -8.33 14.98
C LEU A 438 -18.67 -8.83 14.37
N SER A 439 -19.50 -7.93 13.83
CA SER A 439 -20.74 -8.28 13.12
C SER A 439 -20.53 -9.17 11.90
N LEU A 440 -19.31 -9.20 11.34
CA LEU A 440 -18.97 -9.97 10.15
C LEU A 440 -18.16 -11.23 10.45
N ARG A 441 -18.13 -11.66 11.73
CA ARG A 441 -17.36 -12.81 12.19
C ARG A 441 -17.60 -14.06 11.35
N ALA A 442 -18.84 -14.37 10.99
CA ALA A 442 -19.16 -15.57 10.19
C ALA A 442 -18.48 -15.54 8.80
N ALA A 443 -18.59 -14.44 8.07
CA ALA A 443 -17.97 -14.29 6.76
C ALA A 443 -16.43 -14.31 6.84
N VAL A 444 -15.86 -13.71 7.88
CA VAL A 444 -14.42 -13.74 8.15
C VAL A 444 -13.93 -15.17 8.42
N VAL A 445 -14.64 -15.93 9.25
CA VAL A 445 -14.30 -17.33 9.58
C VAL A 445 -14.31 -18.21 8.34
N GLU A 446 -15.34 -18.10 7.49
CA GLU A 446 -15.40 -18.83 6.23
C GLU A 446 -14.25 -18.46 5.27
N CYS A 447 -13.91 -17.17 5.21
CA CYS A 447 -12.79 -16.68 4.40
C CYS A 447 -11.46 -17.24 4.91
N LEU A 448 -11.21 -17.19 6.22
CA LEU A 448 -10.01 -17.75 6.84
C LEU A 448 -9.85 -19.24 6.55
N GLY A 449 -10.94 -20.03 6.61
CA GLY A 449 -10.92 -21.44 6.23
C GLY A 449 -10.55 -21.66 4.76
N ALA A 450 -11.04 -20.82 3.84
CA ALA A 450 -10.67 -20.89 2.42
C ALA A 450 -9.19 -20.49 2.17
N LEU A 451 -8.69 -19.49 2.87
CA LEU A 451 -7.28 -19.07 2.79
C LEU A 451 -6.35 -20.15 3.34
N GLN A 452 -6.70 -20.76 4.47
CA GLN A 452 -5.99 -21.90 5.02
C GLN A 452 -5.93 -23.06 4.02
N ASN A 453 -7.07 -23.44 3.41
CA ASN A 453 -7.09 -24.46 2.37
C ASN A 453 -6.22 -24.11 1.15
N SER A 454 -6.14 -22.83 0.79
CA SER A 454 -5.30 -22.37 -0.34
C SER A 454 -3.81 -22.47 -0.02
N LEU A 455 -3.42 -22.06 1.18
CA LEU A 455 -2.05 -22.22 1.69
C LEU A 455 -1.65 -23.69 1.71
N GLU A 456 -2.51 -24.54 2.26
CA GLU A 456 -2.28 -25.98 2.34
C GLU A 456 -2.20 -26.61 0.95
N LYS A 457 -2.97 -26.17 -0.04
CA LYS A 457 -2.89 -26.73 -1.40
C LYS A 457 -1.66 -26.27 -2.19
N SER A 458 -0.86 -25.34 -1.67
CA SER A 458 0.37 -24.92 -2.34
C SER A 458 1.33 -26.11 -2.48
N GLN A 459 1.79 -26.36 -3.72
CA GLN A 459 2.60 -27.54 -4.04
C GLN A 459 4.05 -27.42 -3.59
N ARG A 460 4.57 -26.19 -3.45
CA ARG A 460 5.95 -25.92 -3.01
C ARG A 460 5.96 -24.72 -2.07
N LEU A 461 6.27 -24.96 -0.80
CA LEU A 461 6.53 -23.92 0.18
C LEU A 461 7.97 -23.42 0.02
N PRO A 462 8.24 -22.11 0.14
CA PRO A 462 9.60 -21.58 0.03
C PRO A 462 10.51 -22.14 1.14
N SER A 463 11.73 -22.53 0.78
CA SER A 463 12.80 -22.87 1.75
C SER A 463 13.37 -21.61 2.42
N SER A 464 14.04 -21.73 3.57
CA SER A 464 14.65 -20.59 4.26
C SER A 464 15.65 -19.77 3.44
N VAL A 465 16.25 -20.38 2.42
CA VAL A 465 17.23 -19.75 1.52
C VAL A 465 16.55 -19.04 0.33
N ALA A 466 15.24 -19.24 0.13
CA ALA A 466 14.52 -18.66 -1.02
C ALA A 466 14.22 -17.17 -0.80
N PRO A 467 14.26 -16.34 -1.85
CA PRO A 467 14.00 -14.90 -1.73
C PRO A 467 12.56 -14.59 -1.30
N GLU A 468 11.61 -15.49 -1.57
CA GLU A 468 10.21 -15.32 -1.14
C GLU A 468 9.95 -15.70 0.32
N PHE A 469 10.92 -16.31 1.01
CA PHE A 469 10.72 -16.88 2.35
C PHE A 469 10.26 -15.84 3.38
N ALA A 470 10.80 -14.62 3.32
CA ALA A 470 10.42 -13.53 4.22
C ALA A 470 8.93 -13.17 4.11
N SER A 471 8.42 -12.98 2.88
CA SER A 471 7.00 -12.70 2.63
C SER A 471 6.12 -13.89 3.01
N PHE A 472 6.55 -15.11 2.69
CA PHE A 472 5.85 -16.34 3.05
C PHE A 472 5.67 -16.48 4.56
N ARG A 473 6.76 -16.33 5.33
CA ARG A 473 6.75 -16.39 6.80
C ARG A 473 5.75 -15.41 7.40
N ILE A 474 5.77 -14.16 6.95
CA ILE A 474 4.83 -13.13 7.43
C ILE A 474 3.39 -13.57 7.14
N ALA A 475 3.10 -13.98 5.91
CA ALA A 475 1.75 -14.39 5.51
C ALA A 475 1.24 -15.61 6.31
N ALA A 476 2.07 -16.64 6.47
CA ALA A 476 1.73 -17.85 7.22
C ALA A 476 1.47 -17.55 8.70
N VAL A 477 2.34 -16.74 9.32
CA VAL A 477 2.22 -16.39 10.73
C VAL A 477 1.01 -15.49 11.00
N MET A 478 0.74 -14.51 10.12
CA MET A 478 -0.45 -13.68 10.21
C MET A 478 -1.74 -14.51 10.07
N LEU A 479 -1.80 -15.40 9.08
CA LEU A 479 -2.96 -16.27 8.89
C LEU A 479 -3.18 -17.16 10.11
N GLY A 480 -2.13 -17.83 10.59
CA GLY A 480 -2.24 -18.71 11.74
C GLY A 480 -2.65 -17.98 13.03
N ALA A 481 -2.10 -16.79 13.29
CA ALA A 481 -2.50 -15.98 14.45
C ALA A 481 -3.99 -15.60 14.37
N LEU A 482 -4.48 -15.25 13.18
CA LEU A 482 -5.89 -14.93 12.95
C LEU A 482 -6.81 -16.15 13.11
N LEU A 483 -6.39 -17.33 12.66
CA LEU A 483 -7.13 -18.58 12.88
C LEU A 483 -7.34 -18.81 14.38
N VAL A 484 -6.28 -18.70 15.18
CA VAL A 484 -6.35 -18.85 16.65
C VAL A 484 -7.22 -17.75 17.27
N GLN A 485 -7.00 -16.48 16.90
CA GLN A 485 -7.74 -15.35 17.44
C GLN A 485 -9.25 -15.41 17.16
N ARG A 486 -9.66 -15.92 15.99
CA ARG A 486 -11.07 -16.02 15.60
C ARG A 486 -11.71 -17.37 15.98
N GLY A 487 -10.92 -18.31 16.50
CA GLY A 487 -11.37 -19.64 16.93
C GLY A 487 -11.61 -20.61 15.77
N VAL A 488 -10.93 -20.43 14.65
CA VAL A 488 -10.98 -21.33 13.49
C VAL A 488 -10.03 -22.51 13.74
N PRO A 489 -10.47 -23.77 13.62
CA PRO A 489 -9.60 -24.93 13.83
C PRO A 489 -8.44 -24.97 12.82
N THR A 490 -7.21 -25.03 13.33
CA THR A 490 -6.01 -25.31 12.53
C THR A 490 -5.96 -26.78 12.13
N THR A 491 -5.54 -27.08 10.90
CA THR A 491 -5.29 -28.47 10.46
C THR A 491 -3.87 -28.90 10.86
N PRO A 492 -3.58 -30.21 10.90
CA PRO A 492 -2.22 -30.69 11.13
C PRO A 492 -1.20 -30.13 10.13
N ARG A 493 -1.59 -29.99 8.86
CA ARG A 493 -0.72 -29.43 7.82
C ARG A 493 -0.42 -27.95 8.07
N MET A 494 -1.40 -27.16 8.47
CA MET A 494 -1.19 -25.76 8.85
C MET A 494 -0.24 -25.66 10.06
N GLU A 495 -0.41 -26.53 11.06
CA GLU A 495 0.47 -26.59 12.22
C GLU A 495 1.91 -26.95 11.83
N ASP A 496 2.12 -27.93 10.94
CA ASP A 496 3.44 -28.29 10.43
C ASP A 496 4.13 -27.15 9.69
N ILE A 497 3.37 -26.38 8.89
CA ILE A 497 3.88 -25.19 8.20
C ILE A 497 4.37 -24.16 9.22
N LEU A 498 3.57 -23.88 10.24
CA LEU A 498 3.89 -22.89 11.27
C LEU A 498 5.10 -23.31 12.12
N HIS A 499 5.21 -24.58 12.48
CA HIS A 499 6.40 -25.10 13.17
C HIS A 499 7.64 -24.97 12.28
N GLY A 500 7.54 -25.33 11.00
CA GLY A 500 8.65 -25.19 10.04
C GLY A 500 9.13 -23.75 9.88
N VAL A 501 8.21 -22.77 9.93
CA VAL A 501 8.58 -21.33 9.88
C VAL A 501 9.41 -20.91 11.09
N VAL A 502 9.07 -21.40 12.29
CA VAL A 502 9.80 -21.08 13.53
C VAL A 502 11.14 -21.82 13.61
N GLU A 503 11.22 -23.03 13.05
CA GLU A 503 12.43 -23.86 13.06
C GLU A 503 13.47 -23.44 11.99
N ALA A 504 13.06 -22.84 10.88
CA ALA A 504 13.91 -22.68 9.69
C ALA A 504 14.83 -21.45 9.66
N ALA A 505 14.60 -20.42 10.49
CA ALA A 505 15.47 -19.25 10.58
C ALA A 505 15.23 -18.43 11.86
N PRO A 506 16.25 -17.72 12.39
CA PRO A 506 16.03 -16.72 13.43
C PRO A 506 15.00 -15.67 12.98
N LEU A 507 13.99 -15.40 13.81
CA LEU A 507 12.86 -14.53 13.45
C LEU A 507 13.25 -13.04 13.43
N LEU A 508 14.40 -12.71 14.04
CA LEU A 508 14.90 -11.35 14.25
C LEU A 508 15.94 -10.86 13.24
N HIS A 509 16.63 -11.77 12.54
CA HIS A 509 17.76 -11.42 11.66
C HIS A 509 17.36 -10.75 10.33
N ASP A 510 16.06 -10.64 10.03
CA ASP A 510 15.56 -9.86 8.90
C ASP A 510 15.50 -8.37 9.27
N SER A 511 16.64 -7.68 9.23
CA SER A 511 16.83 -6.22 9.26
C SER A 511 15.59 -5.36 9.62
N GLY A 512 15.17 -5.43 10.89
CA GLY A 512 14.62 -4.30 11.64
C GLY A 512 13.10 -4.22 11.84
N GLU A 513 12.28 -4.19 10.78
CA GLU A 513 10.94 -3.60 10.94
C GLU A 513 9.79 -4.58 11.24
N ARG A 514 9.85 -5.81 10.72
CA ARG A 514 8.72 -6.78 10.83
C ARG A 514 9.03 -8.02 11.68
N GLY A 515 10.29 -8.25 12.04
CA GLY A 515 10.70 -9.43 12.82
C GLY A 515 10.01 -9.54 14.18
N ALA A 516 9.95 -8.42 14.94
CA ALA A 516 9.27 -8.39 16.24
C ALA A 516 7.77 -8.71 16.13
N SER A 517 7.12 -8.22 15.07
CA SER A 517 5.70 -8.41 14.77
C SER A 517 5.38 -9.87 14.42
N VAL A 518 6.26 -10.52 13.65
CA VAL A 518 6.20 -11.97 13.36
C VAL A 518 6.37 -12.77 14.64
N LEU A 519 7.37 -12.42 15.46
CA LEU A 519 7.67 -13.14 16.70
C LEU A 519 6.52 -13.09 17.70
N ALA A 520 5.93 -11.91 17.93
CA ALA A 520 4.78 -11.75 18.81
C ALA A 520 3.60 -12.65 18.38
N ARG A 521 3.34 -12.73 17.08
CA ARG A 521 2.30 -13.61 16.52
C ARG A 521 2.65 -15.09 16.62
N CYS A 522 3.91 -15.48 16.39
CA CYS A 522 4.38 -16.86 16.61
C CYS A 522 4.17 -17.30 18.07
N CYS A 523 4.62 -16.49 19.03
CA CYS A 523 4.42 -16.77 20.46
C CYS A 523 2.94 -16.92 20.80
N PHE A 524 2.08 -16.03 20.31
CA PHE A 524 0.64 -16.09 20.54
C PHE A 524 0.02 -17.38 20.01
N MET A 525 0.33 -17.72 18.76
CA MET A 525 -0.21 -18.90 18.12
C MET A 525 0.24 -20.19 18.80
N LEU A 526 1.52 -20.27 19.17
CA LEU A 526 2.10 -21.43 19.84
C LEU A 526 1.67 -21.54 21.31
N ALA A 527 1.30 -20.43 21.97
CA ALA A 527 0.78 -20.45 23.33
C ALA A 527 -0.70 -20.84 23.39
N TYR A 528 -1.52 -20.33 22.46
CA TYR A 528 -2.99 -20.42 22.51
C TYR A 528 -3.62 -21.36 21.47
N GLY A 529 -2.84 -21.94 20.55
CA GLY A 529 -3.32 -22.95 19.61
C GLY A 529 -3.83 -24.22 20.30
N ARG A 530 -4.63 -25.03 19.60
CA ARG A 530 -5.09 -26.34 20.12
C ARG A 530 -3.90 -27.28 20.41
N PRO A 531 -3.97 -28.15 21.42
CA PRO A 531 -2.92 -29.13 21.68
C PRO A 531 -2.75 -30.02 20.43
N PRO A 532 -1.58 -30.02 19.78
CA PRO A 532 -1.36 -30.77 18.55
C PRO A 532 -1.13 -32.24 18.86
N ALA A 533 -1.13 -33.06 17.81
CA ALA A 533 -0.65 -34.45 17.87
C ALA A 533 0.83 -34.56 18.31
N ASN A 534 1.63 -33.47 18.19
CA ASN A 534 3.05 -33.40 18.54
C ASN A 534 3.34 -32.30 19.59
N ALA A 535 2.92 -32.54 20.84
CA ALA A 535 3.12 -31.61 21.95
C ALA A 535 4.59 -31.21 22.17
N GLU A 536 5.53 -32.12 21.94
CA GLU A 536 6.96 -31.86 22.09
C GLU A 536 7.51 -30.86 21.07
N ARG A 537 7.12 -30.99 19.81
CA ARG A 537 7.59 -30.09 18.73
C ARG A 537 7.09 -28.68 18.98
N ARG A 538 5.83 -28.54 19.40
CA ARG A 538 5.26 -27.25 19.82
C ARG A 538 5.98 -26.66 21.01
N ALA A 539 6.30 -27.46 22.04
CA ALA A 539 7.05 -26.99 23.20
C ALA A 539 8.49 -26.55 22.84
N ARG A 540 9.13 -27.21 21.87
CA ARG A 540 10.42 -26.77 21.32
C ARG A 540 10.27 -25.43 20.57
N ALA A 541 9.33 -25.34 19.62
CA ALA A 541 9.08 -24.12 18.85
C ALA A 541 8.72 -22.93 19.75
N LEU A 542 7.87 -23.15 20.76
CA LEU A 542 7.49 -22.12 21.73
C LEU A 542 8.70 -21.64 22.55
N ARG A 543 9.57 -22.55 23.00
CA ARG A 543 10.81 -22.19 23.71
C ARG A 543 11.74 -21.35 22.85
N MET A 544 11.91 -21.69 21.57
CA MET A 544 12.74 -20.91 20.65
C MET A 544 12.17 -19.50 20.44
N ALA A 545 10.86 -19.40 20.17
CA ALA A 545 10.20 -18.10 19.98
C ALA A 545 10.22 -17.24 21.25
N VAL A 546 10.00 -17.83 22.43
CA VAL A 546 10.08 -17.13 23.73
C VAL A 546 11.51 -16.66 23.99
N ALA A 547 12.52 -17.49 23.71
CA ALA A 547 13.93 -17.11 23.91
C ALA A 547 14.33 -15.91 23.04
N GLU A 548 13.97 -15.91 21.76
CA GLU A 548 14.18 -14.76 20.87
C GLU A 548 13.39 -13.54 21.35
N ALA A 549 12.17 -13.72 21.85
CA ALA A 549 11.36 -12.60 22.32
C ALA A 549 11.92 -11.99 23.62
N SER A 550 12.49 -12.81 24.49
CA SER A 550 13.21 -12.37 25.68
C SER A 550 14.51 -11.63 25.31
N GLN A 551 15.23 -12.04 24.26
CA GLN A 551 16.37 -11.30 23.73
C GLN A 551 15.95 -9.91 23.22
N LEU A 552 14.89 -9.84 22.40
CA LEU A 552 14.34 -8.56 21.93
C LEU A 552 13.95 -7.59 23.05
N LEU A 553 13.41 -8.11 24.16
CA LEU A 553 12.98 -7.30 25.30
C LEU A 553 14.14 -7.00 26.28
N GLY A 554 15.17 -7.84 26.30
CA GLY A 554 16.37 -7.70 27.13
C GLY A 554 17.44 -6.77 26.53
N GLU A 555 17.49 -6.63 25.20
CA GLU A 555 18.37 -5.69 24.49
C GLU A 555 17.84 -4.25 24.60
N GLY A 556 17.86 -3.71 25.81
CA GLY A 556 17.66 -2.28 26.10
C GLY A 556 18.93 -1.42 25.91
N VAL A 557 19.91 -1.89 25.13
CA VAL A 557 21.21 -1.21 24.96
C VAL A 557 21.38 -0.84 23.49
N GLY A 558 20.73 0.25 23.07
CA GLY A 558 20.82 0.73 21.67
C GLY A 558 19.76 1.72 21.20
N GLY A 559 18.85 2.18 22.06
CA GLY A 559 18.02 3.37 21.79
C GLY A 559 16.86 3.22 20.79
N HIS A 560 16.63 2.04 20.20
CA HIS A 560 15.48 1.79 19.32
C HIS A 560 14.64 0.62 19.85
N SER A 561 13.58 0.95 20.59
CA SER A 561 12.60 -0.04 21.02
C SER A 561 11.93 -0.71 19.80
N PRO A 562 11.68 -2.02 19.85
CA PRO A 562 11.00 -2.71 18.75
C PRO A 562 9.62 -2.07 18.51
N ARG A 563 9.33 -1.69 17.26
CA ARG A 563 8.05 -1.10 16.85
C ARG A 563 6.93 -2.15 16.88
N LEU A 564 6.39 -2.41 18.07
CA LEU A 564 5.21 -3.25 18.29
C LEU A 564 3.97 -2.39 18.57
N THR A 565 2.86 -2.74 17.94
CA THR A 565 1.54 -2.19 18.27
C THR A 565 1.14 -2.54 19.71
N SER A 566 0.17 -1.81 20.26
CA SER A 566 -0.40 -2.13 21.58
C SER A 566 -1.01 -3.54 21.63
N ALA A 567 -1.63 -3.97 20.54
CA ALA A 567 -2.19 -5.30 20.38
C ALA A 567 -1.10 -6.38 20.40
N GLU A 568 -0.04 -6.23 19.61
CA GLU A 568 1.08 -7.20 19.59
C GLU A 568 1.81 -7.25 20.94
N ARG A 569 1.96 -6.12 21.64
CA ARG A 569 2.48 -6.08 23.02
C ARG A 569 1.58 -6.82 23.99
N SER A 570 0.26 -6.76 23.81
CA SER A 570 -0.71 -7.52 24.61
C SER A 570 -0.59 -9.02 24.31
N MET A 571 -0.56 -9.39 23.02
CA MET A 571 -0.37 -10.77 22.57
C MET A 571 0.90 -11.38 23.17
N LEU A 572 2.03 -10.68 23.10
CA LEU A 572 3.30 -11.17 23.62
C LEU A 572 3.27 -11.36 25.14
N ARG A 573 2.75 -10.38 25.90
CA ARG A 573 2.60 -10.49 27.36
C ARG A 573 1.73 -11.68 27.77
N ASN A 574 0.59 -11.87 27.09
CA ASN A 574 -0.30 -12.99 27.38
C ASN A 574 0.36 -14.33 27.02
N SER A 575 1.10 -14.39 25.91
CA SER A 575 1.85 -15.57 25.50
C SER A 575 2.90 -15.98 26.53
N PHE A 576 3.62 -15.03 27.12
CA PHE A 576 4.57 -15.32 28.20
C PHE A 576 3.88 -15.87 29.44
N LYS A 577 2.76 -15.27 29.87
CA LYS A 577 1.97 -15.80 30.99
C LYS A 577 1.57 -17.25 30.75
N GLN A 578 1.01 -17.53 29.59
CA GLN A 578 0.59 -18.87 29.20
C GLN A 578 1.77 -19.86 29.13
N PHE A 579 2.93 -19.42 28.62
CA PHE A 579 4.14 -20.21 28.59
C PHE A 579 4.61 -20.59 30.00
N HIS A 580 4.65 -19.64 30.93
CA HIS A 580 5.00 -19.91 32.32
C HIS A 580 4.01 -20.88 32.99
N GLU A 581 2.72 -20.76 32.72
CA GLU A 581 1.71 -21.72 33.20
C GLU A 581 1.94 -23.13 32.64
N ILE A 582 2.22 -23.25 31.34
CA ILE A 582 2.51 -24.54 30.69
C ILE A 582 3.78 -25.17 31.29
N MET A 583 4.85 -24.38 31.49
CA MET A 583 6.10 -24.85 32.09
C MET A 583 5.94 -25.23 33.57
N ALA A 584 5.14 -24.49 34.34
CA ALA A 584 4.85 -24.81 35.73
C ALA A 584 4.08 -26.14 35.87
N ARG A 585 3.10 -26.39 34.97
CA ARG A 585 2.36 -27.66 34.93
C ARG A 585 3.26 -28.84 34.54
N ALA A 586 4.11 -28.67 33.53
CA ALA A 586 5.08 -29.69 33.12
C ALA A 586 6.15 -29.98 34.20
N GLY A 587 6.48 -28.99 35.04
CA GLY A 587 7.34 -29.17 36.21
C GLY A 587 6.68 -29.88 37.37
N ALA A 588 5.36 -29.72 37.55
CA ALA A 588 4.57 -30.37 38.60
C ALA A 588 4.19 -31.83 38.27
N GLU A 589 4.15 -32.20 36.99
CA GLU A 589 3.87 -33.58 36.53
C GLU A 589 5.11 -34.50 36.50
N ARG A 590 6.31 -34.00 36.83
CA ARG A 590 7.49 -34.87 37.05
C ARG A 590 7.46 -35.44 38.47
N PRO A 591 7.41 -36.77 38.67
CA PRO A 591 7.51 -37.35 40.01
C PRO A 591 8.90 -37.08 40.62
N PRO A 592 9.00 -36.92 41.95
CA PRO A 592 10.24 -36.58 42.63
C PRO A 592 11.12 -37.83 42.80
N GLU A 593 11.82 -38.24 41.74
CA GLU A 593 12.91 -39.22 41.85
C GLU A 593 14.12 -38.74 41.06
N ALA A 594 14.84 -37.77 41.63
CA ALA A 594 16.29 -37.52 41.43
C ALA A 594 16.72 -36.29 42.24
N GLN A 595 16.51 -36.33 43.56
CA GLN A 595 17.20 -35.43 44.49
C GLN A 595 17.85 -36.29 45.56
N ARG A 596 18.97 -36.92 45.18
CA ARG A 596 20.08 -37.34 46.03
C ARG A 596 21.05 -38.10 45.13
N VAL A 597 22.10 -37.44 44.70
CA VAL A 597 23.51 -37.83 44.85
C VAL A 597 24.28 -36.76 44.08
N GLU A 598 24.74 -35.73 44.79
CA GLU A 598 25.95 -34.95 44.54
C GLU A 598 25.88 -33.73 45.45
N ASP A 599 26.35 -33.90 46.69
CA ASP A 599 27.32 -32.98 47.29
C ASP A 599 27.72 -33.45 48.71
N GLN A 600 29.01 -33.79 48.84
CA GLN A 600 29.92 -33.56 49.97
C GLN A 600 29.91 -34.48 51.22
N GLN A 601 30.96 -35.31 51.28
CA GLN A 601 31.66 -35.87 52.46
C GLN A 601 32.60 -34.81 53.11
N PRO A 602 33.32 -35.05 54.25
CA PRO A 602 33.35 -36.19 55.21
C PRO A 602 33.38 -35.80 56.73
N ALA A 603 33.20 -36.76 57.65
CA ALA A 603 34.08 -37.02 58.83
C ALA A 603 33.49 -38.03 59.86
N LEU A 604 34.24 -39.12 60.08
CA LEU A 604 34.49 -39.90 61.32
C LEU A 604 33.39 -40.09 62.39
N ALA A 605 32.97 -41.34 62.63
CA ALA A 605 33.47 -42.17 63.76
C ALA A 605 32.67 -43.47 64.00
N SER A 606 33.41 -44.59 64.03
CA SER A 606 33.29 -45.73 64.97
C SER A 606 32.23 -46.85 64.81
N ARG A 607 32.78 -48.07 64.56
CA ARG A 607 32.41 -49.43 65.08
C ARG A 607 31.04 -50.00 64.65
N GLN A 608 30.83 -51.29 64.37
CA GLN A 608 31.60 -52.53 64.45
C GLN A 608 30.80 -53.64 63.70
N GLN A 609 31.51 -54.66 63.22
CA GLN A 609 31.11 -56.08 63.04
C GLN A 609 30.26 -56.55 61.83
N LEU A 610 30.95 -57.32 60.98
CA LEU A 610 30.50 -58.45 60.12
C LEU A 610 29.84 -59.60 60.94
N PRO A 611 29.36 -60.72 60.33
CA PRO A 611 28.39 -60.98 59.23
C PRO A 611 27.49 -62.21 59.68
N PRO A 612 27.09 -63.24 58.90
CA PRO A 612 26.81 -63.44 57.46
C PRO A 612 25.48 -64.22 57.16
N ALA A 613 25.31 -64.57 55.87
CA ALA A 613 24.74 -65.81 55.32
C ALA A 613 23.27 -65.83 54.82
N SER A 614 23.13 -65.67 53.50
CA SER A 614 22.74 -66.69 52.48
C SER A 614 21.58 -67.68 52.76
N PRO A 615 21.09 -68.42 51.74
CA PRO A 615 20.54 -68.05 50.42
C PRO A 615 19.28 -68.93 50.13
N SER A 616 19.02 -69.24 48.85
CA SER A 616 18.18 -70.33 48.28
C SER A 616 16.81 -69.85 47.76
N ASN A 617 16.66 -69.80 46.42
CA ASN A 617 16.22 -70.89 45.50
C ASN A 617 14.68 -70.92 45.47
N THR A 618 13.94 -71.11 44.37
CA THR A 618 14.15 -71.84 43.10
C THR A 618 12.98 -71.38 42.19
N GLU A 619 13.21 -71.07 40.91
CA GLU A 619 12.81 -71.87 39.73
C GLU A 619 11.31 -72.20 39.61
N GLU A 620 10.67 -71.67 38.56
CA GLU A 620 10.13 -72.46 37.41
C GLU A 620 8.69 -72.98 37.71
N THR A 621 7.73 -73.14 36.80
CA THR A 621 7.68 -73.12 35.34
C THR A 621 6.19 -73.00 34.94
N ALA A 622 5.97 -72.28 33.84
CA ALA A 622 5.13 -72.67 32.71
C ALA A 622 3.61 -72.98 32.81
N GLY A 623 2.90 -72.36 31.85
CA GLY A 623 2.02 -73.09 30.94
C GLY A 623 0.51 -72.90 31.14
N GLY A 624 -0.19 -72.60 30.03
CA GLY A 624 -1.63 -72.90 29.93
C GLY A 624 -2.45 -71.87 29.17
N ALA A 625 -2.72 -72.19 27.90
CA ALA A 625 -3.53 -71.43 26.96
C ALA A 625 -5.04 -71.74 27.04
N ARG A 626 -5.87 -70.77 26.58
CA ARG A 626 -7.23 -70.90 25.99
C ARG A 626 -8.32 -71.51 26.91
N SER A 627 -9.62 -71.22 26.82
CA SER A 627 -10.49 -70.78 25.74
C SER A 627 -11.81 -70.22 26.33
N ASP A 628 -12.48 -69.41 25.53
CA ASP A 628 -13.93 -69.35 25.25
C ASP A 628 -15.01 -69.27 26.36
N ASN A 629 -15.82 -68.22 26.25
CA ASN A 629 -17.30 -68.25 26.21
C ASN A 629 -17.76 -66.87 25.70
N ALA A 630 -18.29 -66.68 24.49
CA ALA A 630 -19.53 -67.17 23.88
C ALA A 630 -20.83 -66.60 24.50
N GLN A 631 -21.50 -65.77 23.67
CA GLN A 631 -22.97 -65.68 23.48
C GLN A 631 -23.79 -65.00 24.60
N SER A 632 -24.83 -64.19 24.34
CA SER A 632 -25.69 -64.05 23.16
C SER A 632 -26.70 -62.91 23.35
N LYS A 633 -27.18 -62.35 22.21
CA LYS A 633 -28.58 -61.95 21.89
C LYS A 633 -29.19 -60.73 22.60
N GLU A 634 -30.07 -59.91 22.01
CA GLU A 634 -30.82 -59.86 20.74
C GLU A 634 -31.31 -58.39 20.62
N GLU A 635 -31.22 -57.71 19.46
CA GLU A 635 -32.29 -57.52 18.45
C GLU A 635 -33.64 -56.99 19.00
N GLY A 636 -34.32 -56.02 18.39
CA GLY A 636 -34.09 -55.37 17.10
C GLY A 636 -35.16 -54.34 16.71
N THR A 637 -34.89 -53.70 15.56
CA THR A 637 -35.81 -53.25 14.47
C THR A 637 -37.16 -52.58 14.79
N ARG A 638 -37.62 -51.53 14.10
CA ARG A 638 -37.91 -51.52 12.64
C ARG A 638 -38.32 -50.13 12.15
N ALA A 639 -38.05 -49.88 10.87
CA ALA A 639 -38.38 -48.69 10.08
C ALA A 639 -39.87 -48.54 9.70
N ARG A 640 -40.29 -47.31 9.35
CA ARG A 640 -41.20 -47.06 8.21
C ARG A 640 -41.23 -45.61 7.72
N ARG A 641 -41.36 -45.48 6.39
CA ARG A 641 -41.62 -44.28 5.57
C ARG A 641 -43.06 -43.79 5.74
N ASP A 642 -43.31 -42.49 5.50
CA ASP A 642 -44.40 -41.90 4.70
C ASP A 642 -44.08 -40.39 4.49
N ARG A 643 -43.91 -39.90 3.24
CA ARG A 643 -44.89 -39.33 2.28
C ARG A 643 -45.37 -37.89 2.58
N CYS A 644 -45.22 -37.05 1.54
CA CYS A 644 -45.69 -35.67 1.37
C CYS A 644 -47.21 -35.49 1.46
N VAL A 645 -47.69 -34.24 1.69
CA VAL A 645 -48.75 -33.51 0.94
C VAL A 645 -49.06 -32.15 1.61
N GLY A 646 -49.31 -31.10 0.79
CA GLY A 646 -49.95 -29.80 1.11
C GLY A 646 -49.12 -28.59 0.64
N CYS A 647 -49.21 -28.06 -0.60
CA CYS A 647 -50.27 -27.25 -1.27
C CYS A 647 -50.62 -25.96 -0.52
N GLU A 648 -50.87 -24.76 -1.08
CA GLU A 648 -50.94 -24.12 -2.42
C GLU A 648 -51.23 -22.62 -2.10
N SER A 649 -50.74 -21.58 -2.80
CA SER A 649 -51.43 -20.89 -3.91
C SER A 649 -50.68 -19.55 -4.17
N ALA A 650 -50.20 -19.27 -5.39
CA ALA A 650 -50.77 -18.38 -6.42
C ALA A 650 -50.69 -16.86 -6.06
N LEU A 651 -50.14 -15.96 -6.88
CA LEU A 651 -50.56 -15.60 -8.23
C LEU A 651 -49.47 -14.84 -9.02
N ILE A 652 -49.35 -15.19 -10.29
CA ILE A 652 -48.86 -14.36 -11.40
C ILE A 652 -50.09 -13.56 -11.93
N PRO A 653 -49.91 -12.37 -12.52
CA PRO A 653 -50.25 -12.27 -13.93
C PRO A 653 -49.19 -11.54 -14.76
N ALA A 654 -49.02 -12.05 -15.98
CA ALA A 654 -48.36 -11.40 -17.09
C ALA A 654 -49.43 -10.80 -18.01
N THR A 655 -49.24 -9.54 -18.41
CA THR A 655 -49.74 -8.82 -19.61
C THR A 655 -49.18 -7.40 -19.48
N GLN A 656 -48.74 -6.64 -20.47
CA GLN A 656 -48.96 -6.62 -21.91
C GLN A 656 -47.86 -5.75 -22.55
N ALA A 657 -47.51 -6.04 -23.80
CA ALA A 657 -46.78 -5.16 -24.69
C ALA A 657 -47.67 -4.00 -25.15
N GLN A 658 -47.10 -2.81 -25.36
CA GLN A 658 -47.52 -1.89 -26.42
C GLN A 658 -46.47 -0.81 -26.70
N ASP A 659 -46.28 -0.56 -27.99
CA ASP A 659 -45.47 0.47 -28.62
C ASP A 659 -45.78 1.89 -28.12
N VAL A 660 -44.74 2.72 -27.93
CA VAL A 660 -44.43 4.04 -28.54
C VAL A 660 -43.03 4.47 -28.06
#